data_AF-A0A1B9KG56-F1
#
_entry.id   AF-A0A1B9KG56-F1
#
_cell.length_a   1.000
_cell.length_b   1.000
_cell.length_c   1.000
_cell.angle_alpha   90.00
_cell.angle_beta   90.00
_cell.angle_gamma   90.00
#
_symmetry.space_group_name_H-M   'P 1'
#
loop_
_entity.id
_entity.type
_entity.pdbx_description
1 polymer ?
#
loop_
_entity_poly.entity_id
_entity_poly.type
_entity_poly.pdbx_seq_one_letter_code
_entity_poly.pdbx_strand_id
1 'polypeptide(L)'
;MYLIRGREYLAQYPNFNLVGREHDLERISSILIRKSSNSLLLTGPAGVGVSALALGLQASKNSPDTPFDLIVKKLFWLNCDALFSSGDSNKINNEFQGILKKLLQTPESVLIITDTANFLEAAHNTGNAHFINALNNADKCNNFQVILEVRDDKLSSVLKASTNMPELYTLYDVKEPTGSDLQAIVTVVSQELSEHHKIAVDGEAIEEAIRLTSKYRDSLGLGGAQPQRAISLLDRALASYRQLTHKQHPKIAELMEKIAKSSNETERQELQQQLDQWQQDWQELKSEINKTYQYQRDAETLRFKLQDEITQLQEEEDSNKNSESAAIKTFAQLTSAGFDSPAVTKLKDKIRQIDAEIAQNNEQHQKLVMLANKGLKLNRQEVITEFSKISGISASKLDENEVENLINLEANLLSRIFGQDSIVKHVANSVKVAKVDALEESGPAMSYLFLGPSGVGKTEMAKALAQYVYGDEKSLVRFDMSEYMEKHAVAKLIGAPPGYEGFEAGGILTNSVRSKPVGIYLFDEIEKAHPDVFNIFLQILSDGRLTDNVGRTVDFSDIMIIMTSNIGQAYYLDPELSDEAACELATNELNNTYRSELLNRFNGRENILHFKRLPMEVIEQIIRREIVKLNQAYQPRGYTIEIQDSCISAFCHEHYDIIRGARGLPGYIKTNIRPFIVNHILQNPHDQGTFTAVYNQQTHSFDMTFAKN
;
A
#
# COMPACT_ATOMS: atom_id res chain seq x y z
N MET A 1 28.70 -14.75 -17.48
CA MET A 1 27.90 -15.92 -17.87
C MET A 1 26.46 -15.46 -17.98
N TYR A 2 25.82 -15.62 -19.15
CA TYR A 2 24.53 -14.97 -19.42
C TYR A 2 23.30 -15.79 -19.00
N LEU A 3 23.45 -17.12 -18.87
CA LEU A 3 22.42 -18.02 -18.34
C LEU A 3 22.84 -18.53 -16.98
N ILE A 4 21.99 -18.36 -15.98
CA ILE A 4 22.19 -18.88 -14.62
C ILE A 4 21.29 -20.10 -14.47
N ARG A 5 21.85 -21.24 -14.01
CA ARG A 5 21.03 -22.45 -13.80
C ARG A 5 20.13 -22.24 -12.58
N GLY A 6 18.92 -22.78 -12.61
CA GLY A 6 17.98 -22.61 -11.51
C GLY A 6 18.50 -23.02 -10.13
N ARG A 7 19.31 -24.09 -10.04
CA ARG A 7 19.95 -24.48 -8.77
C ARG A 7 20.97 -23.44 -8.27
N GLU A 8 21.73 -22.83 -9.18
CA GLU A 8 22.70 -21.78 -8.85
C GLU A 8 22.00 -20.48 -8.47
N TYR A 9 20.88 -20.17 -9.13
CA TYR A 9 20.05 -19.02 -8.81
C TYR A 9 19.37 -19.18 -7.45
N LEU A 10 18.78 -20.34 -7.16
CA LEU A 10 18.19 -20.65 -5.85
C LEU A 10 19.23 -20.65 -4.72
N ALA A 11 20.47 -21.07 -4.99
CA ALA A 11 21.55 -21.06 -3.99
C ALA A 11 21.92 -19.66 -3.48
N GLN A 12 21.54 -18.59 -4.19
CA GLN A 12 21.68 -17.22 -3.72
C GLN A 12 20.69 -16.89 -2.58
N TYR A 13 19.66 -17.73 -2.40
CA TYR A 13 18.62 -17.59 -1.40
C TYR A 13 18.52 -18.88 -0.55
N PRO A 14 19.50 -19.17 0.31
CA PRO A 14 19.63 -20.47 0.99
C PRO A 14 18.46 -20.80 1.93
N ASN A 15 17.79 -19.78 2.48
CA ASN A 15 16.65 -19.94 3.38
C ASN A 15 15.29 -19.79 2.68
N PHE A 16 15.28 -19.67 1.34
CA PHE A 16 14.05 -19.44 0.60
C PHE A 16 13.11 -20.63 0.71
N ASN A 17 11.90 -20.35 1.21
CA ASN A 17 10.78 -21.28 1.22
C ASN A 17 9.54 -20.55 0.72
N LEU A 18 8.88 -21.13 -0.30
CA LEU A 18 7.63 -20.56 -0.81
C LEU A 18 6.46 -21.15 -0.01
N VAL A 19 5.64 -20.28 0.58
CA VAL A 19 4.50 -20.66 1.44
C VAL A 19 3.28 -19.81 1.06
N GLY A 20 2.06 -20.33 1.24
CA GLY A 20 0.82 -19.57 1.01
C GLY A 20 0.60 -19.20 -0.47
N ARG A 21 1.17 -20.01 -1.37
CA ARG A 21 1.17 -19.82 -2.83
C ARG A 21 1.03 -21.15 -3.58
N GLU A 22 0.49 -22.17 -2.91
CA GLU A 22 0.37 -23.53 -3.41
C GLU A 22 -0.54 -23.57 -4.64
N HIS A 23 -1.69 -22.89 -4.60
CA HIS A 23 -2.61 -22.80 -5.74
C HIS A 23 -1.96 -22.10 -6.95
N ASP A 24 -1.16 -21.05 -6.73
CA ASP A 24 -0.43 -20.38 -7.80
C ASP A 24 0.60 -21.32 -8.45
N LEU A 25 1.36 -22.07 -7.64
CA LEU A 25 2.31 -23.07 -8.12
C LEU A 25 1.64 -24.18 -8.91
N GLU A 26 0.53 -24.73 -8.42
CA GLU A 26 -0.24 -25.76 -9.12
C GLU A 26 -0.71 -25.25 -10.47
N ARG A 27 -1.22 -24.02 -10.52
CA ARG A 27 -1.71 -23.43 -11.75
C ARG A 27 -0.59 -23.19 -12.76
N ILE A 28 0.53 -22.63 -12.32
CA ILE A 28 1.74 -22.43 -13.14
C ILE A 28 2.26 -23.77 -13.68
N SER A 29 2.35 -24.77 -12.81
CA SER A 29 2.78 -26.14 -13.18
C SER A 29 1.86 -26.73 -14.24
N SER A 30 0.54 -26.59 -14.06
CA SER A 30 -0.46 -27.07 -15.04
C SER A 30 -0.31 -26.42 -16.42
N ILE A 31 0.14 -25.17 -16.49
CA ILE A 31 0.38 -24.45 -17.75
C ILE A 31 1.64 -24.98 -18.43
N LEU A 32 2.73 -25.14 -17.69
CA LEU A 32 4.01 -25.62 -18.23
C LEU A 32 3.95 -27.08 -18.74
N ILE A 33 2.98 -27.87 -18.29
CA ILE A 33 2.76 -29.26 -18.74
C ILE A 33 1.92 -29.32 -20.03
N ARG A 34 1.27 -28.23 -20.46
CA ARG A 34 0.43 -28.23 -21.66
C ARG A 34 1.23 -28.51 -22.94
N LYS A 35 0.52 -29.05 -23.92
CA LYS A 35 1.04 -29.28 -25.28
C LYS A 35 1.20 -27.98 -26.10
N SER A 36 0.34 -26.99 -25.86
CA SER A 36 0.31 -25.71 -26.59
C SER A 36 0.03 -24.57 -25.61
N SER A 37 0.49 -23.38 -25.96
CA SER A 37 0.39 -22.17 -25.12
C SER A 37 0.92 -22.43 -23.70
N ASN A 38 2.03 -23.15 -23.65
CA ASN A 38 2.67 -23.68 -22.43
C ASN A 38 3.80 -22.79 -21.93
N SER A 39 4.04 -21.66 -22.60
CA SER A 39 4.81 -20.55 -22.10
C SER A 39 3.91 -19.60 -21.31
N LEU A 40 4.50 -18.87 -20.39
CA LEU A 40 3.79 -18.15 -19.33
C LEU A 40 4.12 -16.68 -19.36
N LEU A 41 3.10 -15.85 -19.27
CA LEU A 41 3.25 -14.43 -19.00
C LEU A 41 2.72 -14.17 -17.58
N LEU A 42 3.64 -14.07 -16.63
CA LEU A 42 3.32 -13.75 -15.23
C LEU A 42 3.18 -12.25 -15.07
N THR A 43 1.99 -11.81 -14.67
CA THR A 43 1.73 -10.40 -14.35
C THR A 43 1.24 -10.27 -12.91
N GLY A 44 1.43 -9.10 -12.32
CA GLY A 44 0.80 -8.74 -11.07
C GLY A 44 1.20 -7.36 -10.59
N PRO A 45 0.52 -6.85 -9.54
CA PRO A 45 0.92 -5.63 -8.85
C PRO A 45 2.33 -5.73 -8.25
N ALA A 46 3.04 -4.61 -8.18
CA ALA A 46 4.39 -4.59 -7.60
C ALA A 46 4.37 -5.02 -6.12
N GLY A 47 5.24 -5.96 -5.74
CA GLY A 47 5.33 -6.49 -4.37
C GLY A 47 4.42 -7.70 -4.08
N VAL A 48 3.64 -8.17 -5.06
CA VAL A 48 2.76 -9.34 -4.88
C VAL A 48 3.52 -10.68 -4.78
N GLY A 49 4.76 -10.72 -5.24
CA GLY A 49 5.62 -11.90 -5.18
C GLY A 49 5.73 -12.71 -6.49
N VAL A 50 5.56 -12.08 -7.65
CA VAL A 50 5.70 -12.74 -8.96
C VAL A 50 7.02 -13.51 -9.10
N SER A 51 8.16 -12.86 -8.83
CA SER A 51 9.48 -13.51 -8.94
C SER A 51 9.69 -14.63 -7.91
N ALA A 52 9.02 -14.55 -6.76
CA ALA A 52 9.04 -15.61 -5.75
C ALA A 52 8.34 -16.88 -6.24
N LEU A 53 7.33 -16.78 -7.12
CA LEU A 53 6.69 -17.96 -7.73
C LEU A 53 7.65 -18.71 -8.67
N ALA A 54 8.43 -17.99 -9.48
CA ALA A 54 9.41 -18.60 -10.37
C ALA A 54 10.54 -19.31 -9.58
N LEU A 55 11.01 -18.68 -8.49
CA LEU A 55 11.94 -19.29 -7.54
C LEU A 55 11.33 -20.52 -6.84
N GLY A 56 10.08 -20.40 -6.38
CA GLY A 56 9.31 -21.46 -5.77
C GLY A 56 9.11 -22.66 -6.67
N LEU A 57 8.91 -22.44 -7.97
CA LEU A 57 8.86 -23.50 -8.97
C LEU A 57 10.16 -24.31 -9.00
N GLN A 58 11.32 -23.66 -8.89
CA GLN A 58 12.61 -24.34 -8.83
C GLN A 58 12.84 -25.04 -7.48
N ALA A 59 12.41 -24.44 -6.37
CA ALA A 59 12.50 -25.03 -5.04
C ALA A 59 11.58 -26.27 -4.91
N SER A 60 10.38 -26.21 -5.47
CA SER A 60 9.37 -27.28 -5.42
C SER A 60 9.86 -28.59 -6.00
N LYS A 61 10.79 -28.59 -6.96
CA LYS A 61 11.35 -29.82 -7.58
C LYS A 61 11.99 -30.81 -6.61
N ASN A 62 12.33 -30.38 -5.40
CA ASN A 62 12.85 -31.26 -4.34
C ASN A 62 11.74 -31.86 -3.46
N SER A 63 10.50 -31.37 -3.59
CA SER A 63 9.33 -31.84 -2.85
C SER A 63 8.77 -33.14 -3.48
N PRO A 64 8.35 -34.11 -2.66
CA PRO A 64 7.77 -35.38 -3.14
C PRO A 64 6.47 -35.19 -3.92
N ASP A 65 5.72 -34.12 -3.66
CA ASP A 65 4.39 -33.87 -4.27
C ASP A 65 4.48 -33.20 -5.65
N THR A 66 5.70 -32.90 -6.12
CA THR A 66 5.88 -32.21 -7.40
C THR A 66 5.69 -33.16 -8.59
N PRO A 67 4.86 -32.81 -9.60
CA PRO A 67 4.67 -33.64 -10.78
C PRO A 67 6.00 -33.96 -11.49
N PHE A 68 6.18 -35.22 -11.90
CA PHE A 68 7.39 -35.68 -12.58
C PHE A 68 7.72 -34.84 -13.83
N ASP A 69 6.70 -34.40 -14.56
CA ASP A 69 6.83 -33.53 -15.74
C ASP A 69 7.49 -32.18 -15.41
N LEU A 70 7.29 -31.66 -14.19
CA LEU A 70 7.95 -30.44 -13.74
C LEU A 70 9.39 -30.70 -13.27
N ILE A 71 9.63 -31.83 -12.58
CA ILE A 71 10.97 -32.20 -12.07
C ILE A 71 12.00 -32.26 -13.19
N VAL A 72 11.61 -32.79 -14.37
CA VAL A 72 12.50 -32.95 -15.53
C VAL A 72 12.87 -31.60 -16.17
N LYS A 73 12.03 -30.57 -16.01
CA LYS A 73 12.26 -29.25 -16.60
C LYS A 73 13.54 -28.61 -16.06
N LYS A 74 14.30 -27.93 -16.91
CA LYS A 74 15.55 -27.23 -16.57
C LYS A 74 15.31 -25.73 -16.65
N LEU A 75 15.22 -25.09 -15.49
CA LEU A 75 14.98 -23.65 -15.39
C LEU A 75 16.30 -22.89 -15.55
N PHE A 76 16.29 -21.85 -16.38
CA PHE A 76 17.43 -20.96 -16.61
C PHE A 76 16.97 -19.50 -16.47
N TRP A 77 17.68 -18.71 -15.67
CA TRP A 77 17.48 -17.28 -15.57
C TRP A 77 18.39 -16.54 -16.53
N LEU A 78 17.85 -15.57 -17.27
CA LEU A 78 18.63 -14.68 -18.11
C LEU A 78 19.24 -13.56 -17.27
N ASN A 79 20.56 -13.42 -17.31
CA ASN A 79 21.26 -12.26 -16.74
C ASN A 79 21.28 -11.13 -17.78
N CYS A 80 20.27 -10.26 -17.72
CA CYS A 80 20.14 -9.12 -18.63
C CYS A 80 21.31 -8.13 -18.49
N ASP A 81 21.77 -7.85 -17.27
CA ASP A 81 22.87 -6.90 -17.03
C ASP A 81 24.15 -7.36 -17.74
N ALA A 82 24.50 -8.64 -17.60
CA ALA A 82 25.64 -9.22 -18.28
C ALA A 82 25.46 -9.24 -19.81
N LEU A 83 24.24 -9.49 -20.31
CA LEU A 83 23.97 -9.55 -21.74
C LEU A 83 24.18 -8.18 -22.41
N PHE A 84 23.69 -7.10 -21.78
CA PHE A 84 23.74 -5.76 -22.36
C PHE A 84 24.99 -4.96 -21.96
N SER A 85 25.87 -5.49 -21.09
CA SER A 85 27.02 -4.76 -20.54
C SER A 85 28.01 -4.26 -21.58
N SER A 86 28.11 -4.90 -22.75
CA SER A 86 29.08 -4.51 -23.77
C SER A 86 28.71 -3.25 -24.56
N GLY A 87 27.42 -2.87 -24.58
CA GLY A 87 26.89 -1.79 -25.42
C GLY A 87 26.96 -2.04 -26.94
N ASP A 88 27.84 -2.94 -27.40
CA ASP A 88 27.97 -3.34 -28.81
C ASP A 88 26.80 -4.22 -29.27
N SER A 89 25.98 -3.67 -30.16
CA SER A 89 24.81 -4.31 -30.75
C SER A 89 25.11 -5.68 -31.37
N ASN A 90 26.22 -5.81 -32.11
CA ASN A 90 26.56 -7.05 -32.82
C ASN A 90 26.95 -8.15 -31.84
N LYS A 91 27.72 -7.80 -30.81
CA LYS A 91 28.12 -8.73 -29.76
C LYS A 91 26.89 -9.24 -29.00
N ILE A 92 26.01 -8.32 -28.59
CA ILE A 92 24.75 -8.64 -27.89
C ILE A 92 23.89 -9.61 -28.72
N ASN A 93 23.71 -9.33 -30.02
CA ASN A 93 22.95 -10.20 -30.91
C ASN A 93 23.57 -11.60 -31.02
N ASN A 94 24.89 -11.69 -31.23
CA ASN A 94 25.59 -12.98 -31.35
C ASN A 94 25.47 -13.81 -30.07
N GLU A 95 25.57 -13.18 -28.90
CA GLU A 95 25.45 -13.85 -27.60
C GLU A 95 24.01 -14.34 -27.35
N PHE A 96 23.01 -13.51 -27.67
CA PHE A 96 21.59 -13.90 -27.55
C PHE A 96 21.23 -15.06 -28.49
N GLN A 97 21.69 -15.04 -29.74
CA GLN A 97 21.52 -16.19 -30.65
C GLN A 97 22.23 -17.45 -30.12
N GLY A 98 23.42 -17.29 -29.54
CA GLY A 98 24.13 -18.38 -28.87
C GLY A 98 23.36 -18.97 -27.68
N ILE A 99 22.67 -18.13 -26.91
CA ILE A 99 21.77 -18.54 -25.81
C ILE A 99 20.61 -19.36 -26.35
N LEU A 100 19.87 -18.85 -27.35
CA LEU A 100 18.72 -19.55 -27.93
C LEU A 100 19.11 -20.91 -28.52
N LYS A 101 20.25 -20.99 -29.23
CA LYS A 101 20.76 -22.24 -29.78
C LYS A 101 21.05 -23.28 -28.69
N LYS A 102 21.65 -22.87 -27.57
CA LYS A 102 21.93 -23.77 -26.43
C LYS A 102 20.64 -24.28 -25.78
N LEU A 103 19.63 -23.41 -25.65
CA LEU A 103 18.33 -23.76 -25.07
C LEU A 103 17.57 -24.74 -25.97
N LEU A 104 17.51 -24.49 -27.28
CA LEU A 104 16.88 -25.40 -28.25
C LEU A 104 17.53 -26.79 -28.30
N GLN A 105 18.83 -26.90 -28.00
CA GLN A 105 19.55 -28.17 -27.89
C GLN A 105 19.35 -28.87 -26.53
N THR A 106 18.77 -28.16 -25.56
CA THR A 106 18.55 -28.66 -24.21
C THR A 106 17.06 -28.99 -24.03
N PRO A 107 16.65 -30.27 -24.10
CA PRO A 107 15.26 -30.65 -23.95
C PRO A 107 14.74 -30.29 -22.56
N GLU A 108 13.44 -29.97 -22.51
CA GLU A 108 12.72 -29.52 -21.32
C GLU A 108 13.31 -28.25 -20.69
N SER A 109 13.94 -27.38 -21.48
CA SER A 109 14.47 -26.11 -20.99
C SER A 109 13.38 -25.04 -20.88
N VAL A 110 13.43 -24.28 -19.79
CA VAL A 110 12.54 -23.16 -19.51
C VAL A 110 13.40 -21.93 -19.24
N LEU A 111 13.26 -20.89 -20.07
CA LEU A 111 13.93 -19.60 -19.86
C LEU A 111 13.05 -18.67 -19.05
N ILE A 112 13.61 -18.03 -18.04
CA ILE A 112 12.94 -17.06 -17.18
C ILE A 112 13.57 -15.68 -17.40
N ILE A 113 12.73 -14.69 -17.69
CA ILE A 113 13.08 -13.28 -17.80
C ILE A 113 12.29 -12.51 -16.74
N THR A 114 12.97 -12.00 -15.72
CA THR A 114 12.36 -11.40 -14.51
C THR A 114 11.82 -9.99 -14.73
N ASP A 115 12.31 -9.27 -15.74
CA ASP A 115 11.79 -7.96 -16.12
C ASP A 115 11.75 -7.84 -17.64
N THR A 116 10.67 -8.36 -18.21
CA THR A 116 10.51 -8.44 -19.66
C THR A 116 10.42 -7.06 -20.28
N ALA A 117 9.78 -6.09 -19.61
CA ALA A 117 9.66 -4.74 -20.14
C ALA A 117 11.04 -4.08 -20.28
N ASN A 118 11.86 -4.14 -19.23
CA ASN A 118 13.22 -3.59 -19.27
C ASN A 118 14.12 -4.36 -20.24
N PHE A 119 13.96 -5.68 -20.35
CA PHE A 119 14.66 -6.48 -21.37
C PHE A 119 14.35 -6.00 -22.79
N LEU A 120 13.07 -5.76 -23.11
CA LEU A 120 12.65 -5.28 -24.42
C LEU A 120 13.13 -3.85 -24.70
N GLU A 121 13.09 -2.98 -23.70
CA GLU A 121 13.60 -1.61 -23.82
C GLU A 121 15.11 -1.59 -24.04
N ALA A 122 15.88 -2.36 -23.26
CA ALA A 122 17.32 -2.50 -23.44
C ALA A 122 17.67 -3.09 -24.82
N ALA A 123 16.93 -4.10 -25.27
CA ALA A 123 17.09 -4.65 -26.61
C ALA A 123 16.80 -3.60 -27.70
N HIS A 124 15.73 -2.82 -27.56
CA HIS A 124 15.41 -1.75 -28.50
C HIS A 124 16.51 -0.68 -28.55
N ASN A 125 16.96 -0.20 -27.39
CA ASN A 125 17.99 0.84 -27.25
C ASN A 125 19.36 0.41 -27.79
N THR A 126 19.64 -0.89 -27.81
CA THR A 126 20.88 -1.45 -28.36
C THR A 126 20.75 -1.91 -29.83
N GLY A 127 19.65 -1.56 -30.51
CA GLY A 127 19.43 -1.90 -31.93
C GLY A 127 18.98 -3.34 -32.18
N ASN A 128 18.53 -4.04 -31.14
CA ASN A 128 18.17 -5.47 -31.11
C ASN A 128 16.66 -5.71 -30.92
N ALA A 129 15.81 -4.84 -31.47
CA ALA A 129 14.35 -4.90 -31.31
C ALA A 129 13.72 -6.23 -31.76
N HIS A 130 14.40 -7.01 -32.60
CA HIS A 130 13.95 -8.33 -33.09
C HIS A 130 14.01 -9.46 -32.05
N PHE A 131 14.58 -9.23 -30.87
CA PHE A 131 14.79 -10.28 -29.85
C PHE A 131 13.51 -11.00 -29.43
N ILE A 132 12.40 -10.28 -29.25
CA ILE A 132 11.11 -10.89 -28.89
C ILE A 132 10.60 -11.84 -29.98
N ASN A 133 10.78 -11.48 -31.24
CA ASN A 133 10.39 -12.32 -32.36
C ASN A 133 11.30 -13.54 -32.49
N ALA A 134 12.60 -13.38 -32.25
CA ALA A 134 13.53 -14.52 -32.18
C ALA A 134 13.17 -15.50 -31.07
N LEU A 135 12.80 -14.98 -29.89
CA LEU A 135 12.34 -15.78 -28.75
C LEU A 135 11.04 -16.53 -29.06
N ASN A 136 10.03 -15.84 -29.60
CA ASN A 136 8.74 -16.42 -29.98
C ASN A 136 8.88 -17.48 -31.08
N ASN A 137 9.83 -17.32 -32.00
CA ASN A 137 10.12 -18.33 -33.02
C ASN A 137 10.80 -19.57 -32.42
N ALA A 138 11.66 -19.40 -31.42
CA ALA A 138 12.28 -20.53 -30.70
C ALA A 138 11.23 -21.31 -29.88
N ASP A 139 10.28 -20.61 -29.26
CA ASP A 139 9.19 -21.17 -28.46
C ASP A 139 8.26 -22.11 -29.27
N LYS A 140 7.92 -21.73 -30.50
CA LYS A 140 7.09 -22.52 -31.43
C LYS A 140 7.60 -23.95 -31.69
N CYS A 141 8.88 -24.22 -31.46
CA CYS A 141 9.47 -25.54 -31.65
C CYS A 141 9.09 -26.55 -30.54
N ASN A 142 8.36 -26.15 -29.50
CA ASN A 142 7.88 -26.99 -28.38
C ASN A 142 8.95 -27.73 -27.55
N ASN A 143 10.24 -27.55 -27.85
CA ASN A 143 11.36 -28.08 -27.06
C ASN A 143 11.90 -27.07 -26.03
N PHE A 144 11.35 -25.85 -26.05
CA PHE A 144 11.80 -24.68 -25.33
C PHE A 144 10.56 -23.93 -24.84
N GLN A 145 10.54 -23.55 -23.57
CA GLN A 145 9.46 -22.76 -22.96
C GLN A 145 10.02 -21.49 -22.36
N VAL A 146 9.15 -20.51 -22.16
CA VAL A 146 9.51 -19.19 -21.64
C VAL A 146 8.55 -18.78 -20.53
N ILE A 147 9.10 -18.25 -19.44
CA ILE A 147 8.36 -17.53 -18.41
C ILE A 147 8.80 -16.06 -18.48
N LEU A 148 7.85 -15.18 -18.78
CA LEU A 148 8.03 -13.74 -18.85
C LEU A 148 7.37 -13.10 -17.63
N GLU A 149 8.15 -12.48 -16.76
CA GLU A 149 7.64 -11.66 -15.67
C GLU A 149 7.45 -10.23 -16.16
N VAL A 150 6.27 -9.68 -15.91
CA VAL A 150 5.86 -8.34 -16.34
C VAL A 150 5.09 -7.66 -15.22
N ARG A 151 5.32 -6.37 -15.01
CA ARG A 151 4.47 -5.58 -14.10
C ARG A 151 3.16 -5.22 -14.78
N ASP A 152 2.08 -5.16 -14.01
CA ASP A 152 0.73 -4.82 -14.51
C ASP A 152 0.68 -3.54 -15.34
N ASP A 153 1.42 -2.50 -14.95
CA ASP A 153 1.47 -1.21 -15.65
C ASP A 153 2.25 -1.25 -16.97
N LYS A 154 3.05 -2.30 -17.20
CA LYS A 154 3.84 -2.53 -18.42
C LYS A 154 3.34 -3.70 -19.26
N LEU A 155 2.26 -4.35 -18.84
CA LEU A 155 1.69 -5.51 -19.52
C LEU A 155 1.30 -5.19 -20.98
N SER A 156 0.64 -4.05 -21.21
CA SER A 156 0.20 -3.65 -22.55
C SER A 156 1.36 -3.47 -23.52
N SER A 157 2.48 -2.86 -23.08
CA SER A 157 3.65 -2.67 -23.93
C SER A 157 4.32 -3.99 -24.30
N VAL A 158 4.34 -4.97 -23.40
CA VAL A 158 4.91 -6.30 -23.68
C VAL A 158 4.02 -7.09 -24.65
N LEU A 159 2.70 -7.05 -24.47
CA LEU A 159 1.76 -7.73 -25.38
C LEU A 159 1.81 -7.15 -26.80
N LYS A 160 2.10 -5.84 -26.95
CA LYS A 160 2.29 -5.19 -28.25
C LYS A 160 3.60 -5.54 -28.96
N ALA A 161 4.57 -6.09 -28.24
CA ALA A 161 5.89 -6.35 -28.79
C ALA A 161 5.86 -7.38 -29.94
N SER A 162 4.83 -8.25 -29.97
CA SER A 162 4.63 -9.22 -31.05
C SER A 162 3.16 -9.62 -31.18
N THR A 163 2.67 -9.80 -32.42
CA THR A 163 1.27 -10.19 -32.69
C THR A 163 0.92 -11.60 -32.17
N ASN A 164 1.93 -12.46 -32.00
CA ASN A 164 1.73 -13.87 -31.64
C ASN A 164 1.75 -14.12 -30.12
N MET A 165 1.91 -13.07 -29.29
CA MET A 165 1.98 -13.22 -27.83
C MET A 165 0.77 -13.97 -27.24
N PRO A 166 -0.50 -13.65 -27.60
CA PRO A 166 -1.66 -14.32 -27.01
C PRO A 166 -1.81 -15.79 -27.41
N GLU A 167 -1.19 -16.21 -28.51
CA GLU A 167 -1.21 -17.59 -28.98
C GLU A 167 -0.16 -18.45 -28.27
N LEU A 168 1.02 -17.87 -27.98
CA LEU A 168 2.17 -18.56 -27.41
C LEU A 168 2.16 -18.57 -25.87
N TYR A 169 1.70 -17.48 -25.25
CA TYR A 169 1.77 -17.30 -23.81
C TYR A 169 0.39 -17.36 -23.16
N THR A 170 0.26 -18.17 -22.10
CA THR A 170 -0.87 -18.07 -21.19
C THR A 170 -0.61 -16.93 -20.21
N LEU A 171 -1.50 -15.93 -20.17
CA LEU A 171 -1.48 -14.87 -19.16
C LEU A 171 -1.91 -15.44 -17.81
N TYR A 172 -1.10 -15.22 -16.77
CA TYR A 172 -1.44 -15.53 -15.39
C TYR A 172 -1.27 -14.28 -14.52
N ASP A 173 -2.41 -13.75 -14.04
CA ASP A 173 -2.48 -12.58 -13.17
C ASP A 173 -2.41 -13.01 -11.70
N VAL A 174 -1.28 -12.71 -11.06
CA VAL A 174 -0.99 -13.05 -9.67
C VAL A 174 -1.67 -12.03 -8.77
N LYS A 175 -2.64 -12.51 -8.00
CA LYS A 175 -3.40 -11.69 -7.05
C LYS A 175 -2.69 -11.57 -5.70
N GLU A 176 -3.07 -10.53 -4.96
CA GLU A 176 -2.68 -10.40 -3.55
C GLU A 176 -3.14 -11.62 -2.76
N PRO A 177 -2.28 -12.22 -1.91
CA PRO A 177 -2.70 -13.29 -1.03
C PRO A 177 -3.57 -12.72 0.08
N THR A 178 -4.50 -13.52 0.60
CA THR A 178 -5.46 -13.11 1.64
C THR A 178 -5.55 -14.17 2.74
N GLY A 179 -6.15 -13.83 3.87
CA GLY A 179 -6.42 -14.78 4.96
C GLY A 179 -5.17 -15.52 5.45
N SER A 180 -5.27 -16.84 5.55
CA SER A 180 -4.21 -17.74 6.04
C SER A 180 -2.95 -17.68 5.19
N ASP A 181 -3.09 -17.52 3.87
CA ASP A 181 -1.97 -17.55 2.93
C ASP A 181 -1.05 -16.34 3.14
N LEU A 182 -1.66 -15.16 3.28
CA LEU A 182 -0.92 -13.93 3.60
C LEU A 182 -0.25 -14.04 4.98
N GLN A 183 -0.96 -14.56 5.98
CA GLN A 183 -0.40 -14.72 7.33
C GLN A 183 0.81 -15.67 7.32
N ALA A 184 0.73 -16.77 6.58
CA ALA A 184 1.83 -17.73 6.46
C ALA A 184 3.06 -17.09 5.80
N ILE A 185 2.88 -16.34 4.70
CA ILE A 185 3.97 -15.65 4.01
C ILE A 185 4.66 -14.64 4.94
N VAL A 186 3.88 -13.75 5.56
CA VAL A 186 4.45 -12.68 6.41
C VAL A 186 5.12 -13.30 7.64
N THR A 187 4.60 -14.40 8.18
CA THR A 187 5.21 -15.10 9.32
C THR A 187 6.59 -15.63 8.97
N VAL A 188 6.77 -16.29 7.83
CA VAL A 188 8.09 -16.80 7.40
C VAL A 188 9.07 -15.65 7.18
N VAL A 189 8.67 -14.61 6.45
CA VAL A 189 9.55 -13.45 6.20
C VAL A 189 9.87 -12.69 7.50
N SER A 190 8.94 -12.67 8.47
CA SER A 190 9.19 -12.03 9.77
C SER A 190 10.30 -12.72 10.56
N GLN A 191 10.55 -14.03 10.35
CA GLN A 191 11.66 -14.74 10.96
C GLN A 191 13.01 -14.26 10.40
N GLU A 192 13.10 -14.07 9.08
CA GLU A 192 14.28 -13.51 8.44
C GLU A 192 14.56 -12.07 8.91
N LEU A 193 13.51 -11.25 9.02
CA LEU A 193 13.61 -9.90 9.58
C LEU A 193 14.05 -9.93 11.05
N SER A 194 13.52 -10.87 11.84
CA SER A 194 13.89 -11.06 13.24
C SER A 194 15.37 -11.43 13.37
N GLU A 195 15.88 -12.32 12.51
CA GLU A 195 17.28 -12.69 12.45
C GLU A 195 18.19 -11.52 12.04
N HIS A 196 17.74 -10.69 11.09
CA HIS A 196 18.49 -9.51 10.65
C HIS A 196 18.57 -8.44 11.75
N HIS A 197 17.43 -8.11 12.37
CA HIS A 197 17.33 -7.07 13.39
C HIS A 197 17.75 -7.52 14.79
N LYS A 198 17.86 -8.84 15.00
CA LYS A 198 18.11 -9.47 16.31
C LYS A 198 17.04 -9.13 17.35
N ILE A 199 15.79 -8.96 16.91
CA ILE A 199 14.63 -8.64 17.76
C ILE A 199 13.53 -9.63 17.42
N ALA A 200 12.92 -10.26 18.44
CA ALA A 200 11.82 -11.19 18.22
C ALA A 200 10.57 -10.45 17.74
N VAL A 201 9.78 -11.07 16.86
CA VAL A 201 8.50 -10.52 16.38
C VAL A 201 7.36 -11.30 17.02
N ASP A 202 6.40 -10.60 17.64
CA ASP A 202 5.20 -11.25 18.18
C ASP A 202 4.21 -11.65 17.09
N GLY A 203 3.44 -12.71 17.34
CA GLY A 203 2.34 -13.12 16.45
C GLY A 203 1.30 -12.01 16.29
N GLU A 204 0.93 -11.36 17.40
CA GLU A 204 0.00 -10.22 17.38
C GLU A 204 0.53 -9.03 16.58
N ALA A 205 1.85 -8.82 16.54
CA ALA A 205 2.46 -7.76 15.74
C ALA A 205 2.33 -8.04 14.23
N ILE A 206 2.46 -9.31 13.83
CA ILE A 206 2.28 -9.76 12.44
C ILE A 206 0.82 -9.57 12.03
N GLU A 207 -0.12 -10.03 12.85
CA GLU A 207 -1.56 -9.89 12.61
C GLU A 207 -1.95 -8.42 12.48
N GLU A 208 -1.45 -7.57 13.39
CA GLU A 208 -1.72 -6.13 13.34
C GLU A 208 -1.12 -5.48 12.09
N ALA A 209 0.10 -5.85 11.69
CA ALA A 209 0.72 -5.32 10.48
C ALA A 209 -0.12 -5.67 9.25
N ILE A 210 -0.60 -6.91 9.14
CA ILE A 210 -1.48 -7.37 8.06
C ILE A 210 -2.81 -6.61 8.10
N ARG A 211 -3.43 -6.48 9.28
CA ARG A 211 -4.71 -5.79 9.46
C ARG A 211 -4.62 -4.33 9.00
N LEU A 212 -3.64 -3.59 9.50
CA LEU A 212 -3.46 -2.17 9.17
C LEU A 212 -3.18 -1.96 7.68
N THR A 213 -2.28 -2.76 7.11
CA THR A 213 -1.89 -2.61 5.69
C THR A 213 -2.95 -3.10 4.71
N SER A 214 -3.84 -4.01 5.12
CA SER A 214 -4.98 -4.45 4.30
C SER A 214 -6.15 -3.47 4.36
N LYS A 215 -6.37 -2.82 5.51
CA LYS A 215 -7.42 -1.82 5.72
C LYS A 215 -7.09 -0.48 5.07
N TYR A 216 -5.87 0.02 5.29
CA TYR A 216 -5.45 1.36 4.87
C TYR A 216 -4.50 1.31 3.67
N ARG A 217 -4.98 0.76 2.56
CA ARG A 217 -4.17 0.45 1.36
C ARG A 217 -3.45 1.66 0.74
N ASP A 218 -4.04 2.85 0.81
CA ASP A 218 -3.55 4.09 0.17
C ASP A 218 -2.79 5.01 1.13
N SER A 219 -2.45 4.54 2.32
CA SER A 219 -1.74 5.37 3.28
C SER A 219 -0.30 5.61 2.82
N LEU A 220 0.01 6.89 2.56
CA LEU A 220 1.03 7.47 1.65
C LEU A 220 2.52 7.07 1.84
N GLY A 221 2.86 6.03 2.61
CA GLY A 221 4.26 5.60 2.79
C GLY A 221 4.52 4.09 2.65
N LEU A 222 3.50 3.26 2.44
CA LEU A 222 3.67 1.82 2.18
C LEU A 222 3.17 1.49 0.77
N GLY A 223 4.04 1.70 -0.22
CA GLY A 223 3.75 1.36 -1.62
C GLY A 223 3.77 -0.16 -1.87
N GLY A 224 3.09 -0.59 -2.92
CA GLY A 224 3.05 -2.00 -3.37
C GLY A 224 1.81 -2.76 -2.90
N ALA A 225 1.76 -4.04 -3.27
CA ALA A 225 0.73 -5.00 -2.91
C ALA A 225 1.12 -5.83 -1.67
N GLN A 226 0.16 -6.57 -1.11
CA GLN A 226 0.51 -7.66 -0.18
C GLN A 226 1.23 -8.78 -0.93
N PRO A 227 2.24 -9.43 -0.31
CA PRO A 227 2.67 -9.32 1.10
C PRO A 227 3.68 -8.20 1.39
N GLN A 228 4.23 -7.54 0.37
CA GLN A 228 5.32 -6.57 0.53
C GLN A 228 4.95 -5.44 1.50
N ARG A 229 3.70 -4.94 1.49
CA ARG A 229 3.26 -3.86 2.40
C ARG A 229 3.40 -4.24 3.88
N ALA A 230 2.88 -5.39 4.28
CA ALA A 230 2.97 -5.88 5.66
C ALA A 230 4.44 -6.11 6.07
N ILE A 231 5.24 -6.73 5.20
CA ILE A 231 6.67 -6.96 5.41
C ILE A 231 7.41 -5.64 5.62
N SER A 232 7.12 -4.64 4.78
CA SER A 232 7.77 -3.32 4.83
C SER A 232 7.39 -2.58 6.11
N LEU A 233 6.15 -2.71 6.60
CA LEU A 233 5.74 -2.13 7.88
C LEU A 233 6.48 -2.79 9.05
N LEU A 234 6.57 -4.13 9.07
CA LEU A 234 7.29 -4.86 10.12
C LEU A 234 8.78 -4.49 10.14
N ASP A 235 9.44 -4.45 8.97
CA ASP A 235 10.84 -4.07 8.85
C ASP A 235 11.10 -2.64 9.37
N ARG A 236 10.25 -1.69 8.99
CA ARG A 236 10.31 -0.31 9.50
C ARG A 236 10.05 -0.22 11.00
N ALA A 237 9.10 -0.99 11.51
CA ALA A 237 8.78 -1.01 12.94
C ALA A 237 9.97 -1.60 13.73
N LEU A 238 10.59 -2.67 13.25
CA LEU A 238 11.81 -3.26 13.82
C LEU A 238 12.97 -2.26 13.82
N ALA A 239 13.24 -1.63 12.68
CA ALA A 239 14.31 -0.64 12.57
C ALA A 239 14.09 0.55 13.52
N SER A 240 12.87 1.08 13.57
CA SER A 240 12.51 2.19 14.44
C SER A 240 12.58 1.80 15.92
N TYR A 241 12.06 0.62 16.28
CA TYR A 241 12.12 0.11 17.65
C TYR A 241 13.55 -0.14 18.11
N ARG A 242 14.38 -0.71 17.24
CA ARG A 242 15.82 -0.90 17.48
C ARG A 242 16.52 0.44 17.71
N GLN A 243 16.25 1.44 16.86
CA GLN A 243 16.82 2.77 17.00
C GLN A 243 16.42 3.46 18.33
N LEU A 244 15.15 3.35 18.72
CA LEU A 244 14.66 3.87 20.00
C LEU A 244 15.35 3.16 21.17
N THR A 245 15.46 1.83 21.11
CA THR A 245 16.12 1.04 22.14
C THR A 245 17.60 1.41 22.31
N HIS A 246 18.33 1.59 21.21
CA HIS A 246 19.73 2.03 21.24
C HIS A 246 19.91 3.43 21.88
N LYS A 247 18.89 4.29 21.83
CA LYS A 247 18.89 5.58 22.54
C LYS A 247 18.62 5.37 24.03
N GLN A 248 17.55 4.66 24.36
CA GLN A 248 17.15 4.35 25.72
C GLN A 248 16.47 2.98 25.75
N HIS A 249 17.01 2.06 26.55
CA HIS A 249 16.47 0.71 26.64
C HIS A 249 15.03 0.74 27.22
N PRO A 250 14.05 0.01 26.64
CA PRO A 250 12.65 -0.04 27.12
C PRO A 250 12.48 -0.32 28.61
N LYS A 251 13.31 -1.20 29.18
CA LYS A 251 13.38 -1.48 30.63
C LYS A 251 13.54 -0.24 31.51
N ILE A 252 14.28 0.77 31.05
CA ILE A 252 14.46 2.03 31.79
C ILE A 252 13.12 2.76 31.88
N ALA A 253 12.38 2.86 30.76
CA ALA A 253 11.06 3.47 30.74
C ALA A 253 10.05 2.68 31.60
N GLU A 254 10.07 1.35 31.52
CA GLU A 254 9.23 0.46 32.34
C GLU A 254 9.46 0.68 33.85
N LEU A 255 10.72 0.76 34.29
CA LEU A 255 11.08 0.99 35.69
C LEU A 255 10.65 2.39 36.16
N MET A 256 10.85 3.42 35.34
CA MET A 256 10.37 4.78 35.63
C MET A 256 8.85 4.84 35.81
N GLU A 257 8.10 4.14 34.96
CA GLU A 257 6.64 4.06 35.06
C GLU A 257 6.19 3.33 36.34
N LYS A 258 6.85 2.21 36.69
CA LYS A 258 6.57 1.48 37.95
C LYS A 258 6.84 2.33 39.19
N ILE A 259 7.92 3.11 39.18
CA ILE A 259 8.26 4.06 40.26
C ILE A 259 7.16 5.12 40.40
N ALA A 260 6.63 5.63 39.28
CA ALA A 260 5.56 6.62 39.29
C ALA A 260 4.22 6.07 39.80
N LYS A 261 3.93 4.78 39.55
CA LYS A 261 2.68 4.12 39.99
C LYS A 261 2.75 3.52 41.40
N SER A 262 3.94 3.21 41.93
CA SER A 262 4.06 2.63 43.26
C SER A 262 3.68 3.64 44.35
N SER A 263 2.79 3.22 45.24
CA SER A 263 2.34 4.01 46.40
C SER A 263 3.18 3.74 47.66
N ASN A 264 4.04 2.71 47.64
CA ASN A 264 4.80 2.24 48.80
C ASN A 264 6.26 2.71 48.72
N GLU A 265 6.74 3.36 49.78
CA GLU A 265 8.03 4.06 49.76
C GLU A 265 9.22 3.09 49.73
N THR A 266 9.08 1.90 50.32
CA THR A 266 10.10 0.84 50.31
C THR A 266 10.25 0.22 48.91
N GLU A 267 9.13 -0.12 48.26
CA GLU A 267 9.12 -0.64 46.89
C GLU A 267 9.67 0.39 45.89
N ARG A 268 9.34 1.67 46.10
CA ARG A 268 9.86 2.77 45.28
C ARG A 268 11.38 2.90 45.38
N GLN A 269 11.95 2.75 46.58
CA GLN A 269 13.41 2.77 46.78
C GLN A 269 14.09 1.59 46.10
N GLU A 270 13.52 0.38 46.20
CA GLU A 270 14.04 -0.81 45.50
C GLU A 270 14.01 -0.64 43.97
N LEU A 271 12.89 -0.15 43.43
CA LEU A 271 12.76 0.11 41.99
C LEU A 271 13.73 1.21 41.52
N GLN A 272 13.98 2.23 42.34
CA GLN A 272 14.96 3.28 42.02
C GLN A 272 16.39 2.72 41.97
N GLN A 273 16.77 1.85 42.92
CA GLN A 273 18.07 1.18 42.88
C GLN A 273 18.23 0.31 41.63
N GLN A 274 17.17 -0.42 41.24
CA GLN A 274 17.17 -1.20 40.00
C GLN A 274 17.33 -0.30 38.77
N LEU A 275 16.65 0.85 38.73
CA LEU A 275 16.76 1.81 37.63
C LEU A 275 18.19 2.35 37.49
N ASP A 276 18.81 2.74 38.59
CA ASP A 276 20.17 3.30 38.59
C ASP A 276 21.20 2.26 38.12
N GLN A 277 21.08 1.01 38.59
CA GLN A 277 21.93 -0.09 38.14
C GLN A 277 21.78 -0.33 36.64
N TRP A 278 20.53 -0.44 36.15
CA TRP A 278 20.27 -0.65 34.72
C TRP A 278 20.81 0.48 33.84
N GLN A 279 20.74 1.74 34.32
CA GLN A 279 21.29 2.87 33.58
C GLN A 279 22.82 2.81 33.46
N GLN A 280 23.51 2.39 34.53
CA GLN A 280 24.97 2.19 34.50
C GLN A 280 25.36 1.07 33.55
N ASP A 281 24.76 -0.11 33.71
CA ASP A 281 25.01 -1.28 32.86
C ASP A 281 24.79 -0.96 31.37
N TRP A 282 23.73 -0.21 31.06
CA TRP A 282 23.42 0.21 29.70
C TRP A 282 24.45 1.19 29.12
N GLN A 283 24.95 2.13 29.92
CA GLN A 283 25.99 3.06 29.50
C GLN A 283 27.33 2.35 29.24
N GLU A 284 27.69 1.39 30.09
CA GLU A 284 28.88 0.57 29.92
C GLU A 284 28.81 -0.25 28.62
N LEU A 285 27.70 -0.97 28.41
CA LEU A 285 27.48 -1.75 27.20
C LEU A 285 27.56 -0.89 25.93
N LYS A 286 26.97 0.31 25.95
CA LYS A 286 27.04 1.25 24.84
C LYS A 286 28.47 1.74 24.58
N SER A 287 29.26 1.96 25.64
CA SER A 287 30.68 2.31 25.52
C SER A 287 31.48 1.18 24.87
N GLU A 288 31.25 -0.07 25.27
CA GLU A 288 31.91 -1.24 24.70
C GLU A 288 31.59 -1.42 23.21
N ILE A 289 30.31 -1.34 22.83
CA ILE A 289 29.88 -1.44 21.43
C ILE A 289 30.59 -0.38 20.58
N ASN A 290 30.63 0.87 21.05
CA ASN A 290 31.29 1.96 20.33
C ASN A 290 32.80 1.75 20.18
N LYS A 291 33.47 1.20 21.21
CA LYS A 291 34.91 0.89 21.15
C LYS A 291 35.19 -0.21 20.13
N THR A 292 34.42 -1.30 20.14
CA THR A 292 34.60 -2.39 19.16
C THR A 292 34.37 -1.91 17.74
N TYR A 293 33.36 -1.05 17.52
CA TYR A 293 33.13 -0.44 16.21
C TYR A 293 34.30 0.47 15.76
N GLN A 294 34.89 1.25 16.67
CA GLN A 294 36.06 2.07 16.37
C GLN A 294 37.25 1.20 15.97
N TYR A 295 37.54 0.12 16.72
CA TYR A 295 38.62 -0.82 16.37
C TYR A 295 38.40 -1.47 15.01
N GLN A 296 37.17 -1.88 14.70
CA GLN A 296 36.84 -2.42 13.39
C GLN A 296 37.08 -1.41 12.27
N ARG A 297 36.55 -0.18 12.40
CA ARG A 297 36.71 0.88 11.39
C ARG A 297 38.19 1.22 11.16
N ASP A 298 38.97 1.31 12.22
CA ASP A 298 40.38 1.66 12.15
C ASP A 298 41.18 0.52 11.48
N ALA A 299 40.84 -0.75 11.77
CA ALA A 299 41.41 -1.93 11.11
C ALA A 299 41.05 -1.99 9.61
N GLU A 300 39.79 -1.74 9.24
CA GLU A 300 39.36 -1.66 7.83
C GLU A 300 40.08 -0.53 7.08
N THR A 301 40.23 0.64 7.71
CA THR A 301 40.98 1.77 7.14
C THR A 301 42.44 1.40 6.90
N LEU A 302 43.07 0.68 7.84
CA LEU A 302 44.44 0.21 7.69
C LEU A 302 44.57 -0.83 6.57
N ARG A 303 43.61 -1.75 6.48
CA ARG A 303 43.54 -2.74 5.41
C ARG A 303 43.49 -2.08 4.03
N PHE A 304 42.66 -1.06 3.85
CA PHE A 304 42.57 -0.32 2.58
C PHE A 304 43.90 0.37 2.23
N LYS A 305 44.55 1.04 3.20
CA LYS A 305 45.86 1.66 2.98
C LYS A 305 46.92 0.64 2.53
N LEU A 306 46.95 -0.52 3.16
CA LEU A 306 47.90 -1.59 2.78
C LEU A 306 47.59 -2.18 1.39
N GLN A 307 46.32 -2.22 0.98
CA GLN A 307 45.94 -2.63 -0.38
C GLN A 307 46.38 -1.61 -1.42
N ASP A 308 46.24 -0.31 -1.13
CA ASP A 308 46.74 0.75 -2.00
C ASP A 308 48.27 0.70 -2.11
N GLU A 309 48.99 0.48 -1.00
CA GLU A 309 50.45 0.29 -0.98
C GLU A 309 50.89 -0.93 -1.81
N ILE A 310 50.17 -2.05 -1.74
CA ILE A 310 50.45 -3.22 -2.60
C ILE A 310 50.27 -2.86 -4.07
N THR A 311 49.20 -2.15 -4.40
CA THR A 311 48.90 -1.76 -5.78
C THR A 311 49.98 -0.84 -6.34
N GLN A 312 50.42 0.15 -5.56
CA GLN A 312 51.52 1.06 -5.93
C GLN A 312 52.84 0.30 -6.13
N LEU A 313 53.20 -0.60 -5.22
CA LEU A 313 54.42 -1.41 -5.35
C LEU A 313 54.37 -2.33 -6.57
N GLN A 314 53.21 -2.89 -6.90
CA GLN A 314 53.03 -3.72 -8.10
C GLN A 314 53.15 -2.88 -9.38
N GLU A 315 52.59 -1.67 -9.41
CA GLU A 315 52.74 -0.72 -10.52
C GLU A 315 54.20 -0.24 -10.70
N GLU A 316 54.92 0.03 -9.61
CA GLU A 316 56.35 0.36 -9.60
C GLU A 316 57.21 -0.82 -10.09
N GLU A 317 56.88 -2.05 -9.70
CA GLU A 317 57.58 -3.25 -10.17
C GLU A 317 57.32 -3.49 -11.67
N ASP A 318 56.10 -3.28 -12.15
CA ASP A 318 55.75 -3.47 -13.56
C ASP A 318 56.29 -2.36 -14.47
N SER A 319 56.38 -1.13 -13.98
CA SER A 319 57.04 -0.03 -14.69
C SER A 319 58.57 -0.20 -14.77
N ASN A 320 59.21 -0.72 -13.71
CA ASN A 320 60.65 -1.05 -13.72
C ASN A 320 60.97 -2.25 -14.64
N LYS A 321 60.12 -3.29 -14.70
CA LYS A 321 60.26 -4.41 -15.66
C LYS A 321 60.19 -3.97 -17.12
N ASN A 322 59.51 -2.86 -17.42
CA ASN A 322 59.44 -2.30 -18.77
C ASN A 322 60.68 -1.50 -19.18
N SER A 323 61.56 -1.15 -18.24
CA SER A 323 62.75 -0.33 -18.47
C SER A 323 64.05 -1.13 -18.69
N GLU A 324 64.07 -2.43 -18.38
CA GLU A 324 65.24 -3.31 -18.55
C GLU A 324 65.21 -4.19 -19.81
N SER A 325 66.39 -4.41 -20.39
CA SER A 325 66.62 -4.96 -21.74
C SER A 325 65.98 -6.34 -22.01
N ALA A 326 65.62 -6.57 -23.28
CA ALA A 326 64.92 -7.74 -23.81
C ALA A 326 65.56 -9.11 -23.53
N ALA A 327 66.83 -9.17 -23.07
CA ALA A 327 67.53 -10.43 -22.78
C ALA A 327 67.10 -11.08 -21.45
N ILE A 328 66.53 -10.33 -20.50
CA ILE A 328 66.11 -10.85 -19.19
C ILE A 328 64.65 -11.35 -19.22
N LYS A 329 63.84 -10.90 -20.18
CA LYS A 329 62.43 -11.30 -20.36
C LYS A 329 62.25 -12.81 -20.51
N THR A 330 63.19 -13.48 -21.18
CA THR A 330 63.14 -14.93 -21.42
C THR A 330 63.52 -15.74 -20.17
N PHE A 331 64.35 -15.20 -19.28
CA PHE A 331 64.72 -15.86 -18.03
C PHE A 331 63.67 -15.65 -16.92
N ALA A 332 63.04 -14.47 -16.86
CA ALA A 332 61.95 -14.15 -15.94
C ALA A 332 60.63 -14.88 -16.26
N GLN A 333 60.39 -15.24 -17.53
CA GLN A 333 59.22 -16.05 -17.90
C GLN A 333 59.30 -17.50 -17.39
N LEU A 334 60.49 -18.05 -17.16
CA LEU A 334 60.68 -19.41 -16.66
C LEU A 334 60.50 -19.53 -15.15
N THR A 335 60.58 -18.42 -14.41
CA THR A 335 60.31 -18.33 -12.96
C THR A 335 58.91 -17.80 -12.63
N SER A 336 58.03 -17.70 -13.63
CA SER A 336 56.64 -17.21 -13.53
C SER A 336 55.68 -18.10 -12.71
N ALA A 337 56.19 -19.00 -11.87
CA ALA A 337 55.47 -19.42 -10.68
C ALA A 337 55.64 -18.31 -9.63
N GLY A 338 54.71 -17.35 -9.69
CA GLY A 338 54.76 -16.06 -9.00
C GLY A 338 55.23 -16.13 -7.55
N PHE A 339 56.40 -15.54 -7.31
CA PHE A 339 56.77 -15.05 -5.99
C PHE A 339 56.55 -13.55 -6.00
N ASP A 340 55.58 -13.09 -5.21
CA ASP A 340 55.48 -11.69 -4.84
C ASP A 340 56.82 -11.21 -4.27
N SER A 341 57.16 -9.93 -4.45
CA SER A 341 58.37 -9.41 -3.81
C SER A 341 58.30 -9.60 -2.28
N PRO A 342 59.45 -9.69 -1.59
CA PRO A 342 59.46 -9.80 -0.13
C PRO A 342 58.72 -8.64 0.57
N ALA A 343 58.61 -7.47 -0.08
CA ALA A 343 57.83 -6.33 0.40
C ALA A 343 56.32 -6.57 0.27
N VAL A 344 55.85 -6.99 -0.91
CA VAL A 344 54.43 -7.34 -1.15
C VAL A 344 53.99 -8.53 -0.28
N THR A 345 54.84 -9.54 -0.10
CA THR A 345 54.55 -10.70 0.76
C THR A 345 54.34 -10.27 2.22
N LYS A 346 55.20 -9.39 2.75
CA LYS A 346 55.05 -8.83 4.12
C LYS A 346 53.76 -8.02 4.29
N LEU A 347 53.36 -7.26 3.27
CA LEU A 347 52.11 -6.50 3.30
C LEU A 347 50.88 -7.43 3.22
N LYS A 348 50.93 -8.48 2.40
CA LYS A 348 49.89 -9.52 2.34
C LYS A 348 49.73 -10.26 3.66
N ASP A 349 50.84 -10.56 4.36
CA ASP A 349 50.80 -11.18 5.68
C ASP A 349 50.21 -10.23 6.74
N LYS A 350 50.54 -8.93 6.70
CA LYS A 350 49.87 -7.92 7.54
C LYS A 350 48.37 -7.81 7.26
N ILE A 351 47.96 -7.83 5.99
CA ILE A 351 46.54 -7.83 5.60
C ILE A 351 45.84 -9.05 6.17
N ARG A 352 46.45 -10.25 6.11
CA ARG A 352 45.86 -11.46 6.73
C ARG A 352 45.68 -11.33 8.24
N GLN A 353 46.63 -10.71 8.94
CA GLN A 353 46.50 -10.44 10.39
C GLN A 353 45.36 -9.47 10.67
N ILE A 354 45.26 -8.39 9.88
CA ILE A 354 44.19 -7.41 9.99
C ILE A 354 42.83 -8.00 9.61
N ASP A 355 42.74 -8.85 8.59
CA ASP A 355 41.51 -9.56 8.22
C ASP A 355 41.03 -10.46 9.38
N ALA A 356 41.96 -11.13 10.09
CA ALA A 356 41.63 -11.91 11.28
C ALA A 356 41.15 -11.01 12.44
N GLU A 357 41.78 -9.86 12.65
CA GLU A 357 41.36 -8.86 13.64
C GLU A 357 39.97 -8.29 13.31
N ILE A 358 39.70 -7.95 12.04
CA ILE A 358 38.39 -7.51 11.55
C ILE A 358 37.33 -8.59 11.80
N ALA A 359 37.64 -9.86 11.51
CA ALA A 359 36.72 -10.96 11.75
C ALA A 359 36.39 -11.12 13.25
N GLN A 360 37.41 -11.06 14.12
CA GLN A 360 37.24 -11.13 15.57
C GLN A 360 36.43 -9.95 16.12
N ASN A 361 36.74 -8.72 15.68
CA ASN A 361 36.03 -7.52 16.08
C ASN A 361 34.56 -7.56 15.62
N ASN A 362 34.30 -8.06 14.41
CA ASN A 362 32.93 -8.28 13.91
C ASN A 362 32.16 -9.27 14.78
N GLU A 363 32.76 -10.41 15.12
CA GLU A 363 32.11 -11.42 15.97
C GLU A 363 31.81 -10.85 17.38
N GLN A 364 32.75 -10.13 17.98
CA GLN A 364 32.56 -9.49 19.28
C GLN A 364 31.46 -8.41 19.21
N HIS A 365 31.48 -7.57 18.18
CA HIS A 365 30.46 -6.54 17.96
C HIS A 365 29.06 -7.17 17.82
N GLN A 366 28.93 -8.25 17.04
CA GLN A 366 27.66 -8.98 16.90
C GLN A 366 27.16 -9.54 18.23
N LYS A 367 28.04 -10.09 19.07
CA LYS A 367 27.69 -10.59 20.42
C LYS A 367 27.18 -9.47 21.32
N LEU A 368 27.84 -8.33 21.35
CA LEU A 368 27.44 -7.18 22.17
C LEU A 368 26.10 -6.60 21.69
N VAL A 369 25.88 -6.48 20.38
CA VAL A 369 24.60 -6.04 19.81
C VAL A 369 23.48 -7.05 20.13
N MET A 370 23.75 -8.35 20.07
CA MET A 370 22.79 -9.37 20.46
C MET A 370 22.42 -9.28 21.95
N LEU A 371 23.39 -8.97 22.82
CA LEU A 371 23.14 -8.74 24.24
C LEU A 371 22.28 -7.49 24.47
N ALA A 372 22.56 -6.41 23.73
CA ALA A 372 21.79 -5.16 23.80
C ALA A 372 20.33 -5.34 23.36
N ASN A 373 20.08 -6.24 22.40
CA ASN A 373 18.73 -6.53 21.91
C ASN A 373 18.06 -7.70 22.62
N LYS A 374 18.73 -8.31 23.60
CA LYS A 374 18.22 -9.50 24.28
C LYS A 374 16.93 -9.19 25.03
N GLY A 375 15.90 -10.00 24.79
CA GLY A 375 14.58 -9.84 25.43
C GLY A 375 13.70 -8.76 24.80
N LEU A 376 14.17 -8.09 23.75
CA LEU A 376 13.32 -7.21 22.95
C LEU A 376 12.38 -8.05 22.08
N LYS A 377 11.11 -7.65 22.09
CA LYS A 377 10.05 -8.23 21.28
C LYS A 377 9.27 -7.08 20.65
N LEU A 378 9.11 -7.10 19.33
CA LEU A 378 8.21 -6.20 18.63
C LEU A 378 6.78 -6.65 18.91
N ASN A 379 6.02 -5.81 19.59
CA ASN A 379 4.63 -6.03 19.92
C ASN A 379 3.69 -5.23 18.99
N ARG A 380 2.39 -5.45 19.18
CA ARG A 380 1.31 -4.77 18.46
C ARG A 380 1.40 -3.24 18.54
N GLN A 381 1.75 -2.68 19.69
CA GLN A 381 1.80 -1.24 19.93
C GLN A 381 2.90 -0.54 19.13
N GLU A 382 4.07 -1.17 18.97
CA GLU A 382 5.14 -0.59 18.14
C GLU A 382 4.75 -0.54 16.67
N VAL A 383 4.04 -1.56 16.17
CA VAL A 383 3.51 -1.59 14.80
C VAL A 383 2.51 -0.47 14.58
N ILE A 384 1.54 -0.29 15.49
CA ILE A 384 0.57 0.81 15.44
C ILE A 384 1.27 2.16 15.47
N THR A 385 2.26 2.32 16.35
CA THR A 385 3.01 3.58 16.49
C THR A 385 3.78 3.92 15.22
N GLU A 386 4.41 2.93 14.58
CA GLU A 386 5.11 3.15 13.31
C GLU A 386 4.12 3.43 12.18
N PHE A 387 3.03 2.69 12.08
CA PHE A 387 1.99 2.94 11.09
C PHE A 387 1.37 4.34 11.26
N SER A 388 1.16 4.79 12.49
CA SER A 388 0.65 6.13 12.81
C SER A 388 1.55 7.24 12.25
N LYS A 389 2.88 7.11 12.41
CA LYS A 389 3.84 8.08 11.86
C LYS A 389 3.81 8.14 10.35
N ILE A 390 3.64 7.00 9.69
CA ILE A 390 3.64 6.88 8.22
C ILE A 390 2.32 7.43 7.65
N SER A 391 1.20 7.02 8.25
CA SER A 391 -0.14 7.32 7.76
C SER A 391 -0.63 8.72 8.13
N GLY A 392 -0.10 9.30 9.22
CA GLY A 392 -0.66 10.48 9.86
C GLY A 392 -1.97 10.22 10.60
N ILE A 393 -2.43 8.97 10.66
CA ILE A 393 -3.60 8.57 11.46
C ILE A 393 -3.13 8.41 12.90
N SER A 394 -3.85 9.00 13.85
CA SER A 394 -3.49 8.91 15.28
C SER A 394 -3.48 7.46 15.76
N ALA A 395 -2.47 7.09 16.57
CA ALA A 395 -2.34 5.75 17.15
C ALA A 395 -3.60 5.30 17.91
N SER A 396 -4.28 6.21 18.62
CA SER A 396 -5.52 5.88 19.32
C SER A 396 -6.62 5.39 18.38
N LYS A 397 -6.77 6.02 17.21
CA LYS A 397 -7.75 5.63 16.19
C LYS A 397 -7.41 4.28 15.54
N LEU A 398 -6.13 3.98 15.40
CA LEU A 398 -5.67 2.72 14.83
C LEU A 398 -5.87 1.56 15.80
N ASP A 399 -5.80 1.85 17.09
CA ASP A 399 -5.97 0.91 18.19
C ASP A 399 -7.44 0.61 18.54
N GLU A 400 -8.38 1.41 18.03
CA GLU A 400 -9.82 1.19 18.24
C GLU A 400 -10.27 -0.19 17.73
N ASN A 401 -11.01 -0.90 18.58
CA ASN A 401 -11.54 -2.21 18.26
C ASN A 401 -12.67 -2.09 17.23
N GLU A 402 -12.57 -2.78 16.10
CA GLU A 402 -13.58 -2.76 15.04
C GLU A 402 -14.95 -3.21 15.56
N VAL A 403 -14.97 -4.17 16.49
CA VAL A 403 -16.20 -4.65 17.12
C VAL A 403 -16.85 -3.53 17.92
N GLU A 404 -16.08 -2.77 18.70
CA GLU A 404 -16.59 -1.65 19.49
C GLU A 404 -17.10 -0.52 18.59
N ASN A 405 -16.37 -0.22 17.50
CA ASN A 405 -16.80 0.75 16.51
C ASN A 405 -18.09 0.32 15.80
N LEU A 406 -18.26 -0.96 15.49
CA LEU A 406 -19.51 -1.49 14.94
C LEU A 406 -20.65 -1.41 15.95
N ILE A 407 -20.43 -1.80 17.22
CA ILE A 407 -21.43 -1.70 18.30
C ILE A 407 -21.94 -0.25 18.40
N ASN A 408 -21.01 0.71 18.43
CA ASN A 408 -21.28 2.14 18.57
C ASN A 408 -21.59 2.86 17.24
N LEU A 409 -21.69 2.14 16.12
CA LEU A 409 -21.83 2.74 14.78
C LEU A 409 -23.02 3.70 14.67
N GLU A 410 -24.18 3.33 15.23
CA GLU A 410 -25.38 4.19 15.23
C GLU A 410 -25.13 5.50 15.98
N ALA A 411 -24.58 5.44 17.20
CA ALA A 411 -24.26 6.62 17.98
C ALA A 411 -23.20 7.50 17.30
N ASN A 412 -22.17 6.88 16.73
CA ASN A 412 -21.13 7.56 15.97
C ASN A 412 -21.70 8.27 14.74
N LEU A 413 -22.60 7.63 13.99
CA LEU A 413 -23.27 8.24 12.84
C LEU A 413 -24.20 9.37 13.28
N LEU A 414 -25.00 9.21 14.34
CA LEU A 414 -25.88 10.25 14.88
C LEU A 414 -25.11 11.47 15.40
N SER A 415 -23.86 11.29 15.87
CA SER A 415 -23.00 12.41 16.26
C SER A 415 -22.60 13.30 15.07
N ARG A 416 -22.72 12.80 13.84
CA ARG A 416 -22.31 13.46 12.60
C ARG A 416 -23.46 13.77 11.65
N ILE A 417 -24.49 12.95 11.62
CA ILE A 417 -25.64 13.06 10.72
C ILE A 417 -26.84 13.44 11.56
N PHE A 418 -27.35 14.65 11.34
CA PHE A 418 -28.44 15.22 12.13
C PHE A 418 -29.74 15.22 11.33
N GLY A 419 -30.86 14.92 11.99
CA GLY A 419 -32.21 14.99 11.39
C GLY A 419 -32.54 13.87 10.42
N GLN A 420 -31.77 12.77 10.42
CA GLN A 420 -31.96 11.61 9.54
C GLN A 420 -31.90 10.30 10.34
N ASP A 421 -32.41 10.32 11.57
CA ASP A 421 -32.19 9.31 12.59
C ASP A 421 -32.69 7.92 12.17
N SER A 422 -33.85 7.85 11.49
CA SER A 422 -34.40 6.59 10.97
C SER A 422 -33.50 5.96 9.92
N ILE A 423 -32.91 6.77 9.04
CA ILE A 423 -31.96 6.34 8.00
C ILE A 423 -30.67 5.86 8.65
N VAL A 424 -30.14 6.62 9.61
CA VAL A 424 -28.93 6.25 10.35
C VAL A 424 -29.10 4.90 11.03
N LYS A 425 -30.24 4.70 11.71
CA LYS A 425 -30.54 3.43 12.37
C LYS A 425 -30.66 2.26 11.40
N HIS A 426 -31.34 2.45 10.26
CA HIS A 426 -31.44 1.43 9.20
C HIS A 426 -30.06 1.04 8.68
N VAL A 427 -29.27 2.03 8.26
CA VAL A 427 -27.94 1.78 7.70
C VAL A 427 -27.00 1.16 8.73
N ALA A 428 -27.01 1.63 9.99
CA ALA A 428 -26.15 1.08 11.04
C ALA A 428 -26.47 -0.40 11.30
N ASN A 429 -27.75 -0.77 11.36
CA ASN A 429 -28.16 -2.17 11.54
C ASN A 429 -27.80 -3.04 10.34
N SER A 430 -28.07 -2.57 9.12
CA SER A 430 -27.74 -3.32 7.90
C SER A 430 -26.23 -3.52 7.74
N VAL A 431 -25.41 -2.53 8.11
CA VAL A 431 -23.94 -2.68 8.12
C VAL A 431 -23.48 -3.67 9.17
N LYS A 432 -24.08 -3.66 10.38
CA LYS A 432 -23.77 -4.65 11.43
C LYS A 432 -24.09 -6.07 10.97
N VAL A 433 -25.24 -6.28 10.33
CA VAL A 433 -25.63 -7.57 9.77
C VAL A 433 -24.63 -8.01 8.70
N ALA A 434 -24.37 -7.18 7.69
CA ALA A 434 -23.45 -7.51 6.60
C ALA A 434 -22.00 -7.80 7.05
N LYS A 435 -21.58 -7.31 8.22
CA LYS A 435 -20.24 -7.55 8.77
C LYS A 435 -20.13 -8.79 9.65
N VAL A 436 -21.23 -9.24 10.25
CA VAL A 436 -21.24 -10.38 11.17
C VAL A 436 -21.80 -11.63 10.49
N ASP A 437 -22.75 -11.45 9.59
CA ASP A 437 -23.35 -12.55 8.85
C ASP A 437 -22.38 -13.08 7.80
N ALA A 438 -22.28 -14.40 7.70
CA ALA A 438 -21.36 -15.12 6.82
C ALA A 438 -22.06 -15.68 5.59
N LEU A 439 -23.31 -15.27 5.35
CA LEU A 439 -24.07 -15.67 4.17
C LEU A 439 -23.44 -15.04 2.92
N GLU A 440 -22.93 -15.88 2.02
CA GLU A 440 -22.50 -15.46 0.68
C GLU A 440 -23.72 -15.06 -0.14
N GLU A 441 -24.00 -13.76 -0.19
CA GLU A 441 -24.99 -13.20 -1.12
C GLU A 441 -24.33 -12.81 -2.45
N SER A 442 -25.01 -13.06 -3.56
CA SER A 442 -24.57 -12.59 -4.87
C SER A 442 -24.79 -11.08 -4.99
N GLY A 443 -23.75 -10.33 -5.34
CA GLY A 443 -23.84 -8.88 -5.48
C GLY A 443 -22.74 -8.13 -4.72
N PRO A 444 -22.84 -6.80 -4.62
CA PRO A 444 -22.00 -6.02 -3.74
C PRO A 444 -22.34 -6.26 -2.28
N ALA A 445 -21.39 -6.01 -1.36
CA ALA A 445 -21.58 -6.16 0.08
C ALA A 445 -22.87 -5.48 0.58
N MET A 446 -23.13 -4.27 0.08
CA MET A 446 -24.37 -3.53 0.31
C MET A 446 -24.61 -2.58 -0.87
N SER A 447 -25.86 -2.35 -1.23
CA SER A 447 -26.24 -1.31 -2.19
C SER A 447 -27.36 -0.44 -1.64
N TYR A 448 -27.17 0.89 -1.68
CA TYR A 448 -28.14 1.89 -1.25
C TYR A 448 -28.47 2.89 -2.36
N LEU A 449 -29.71 3.35 -2.39
CA LEU A 449 -30.15 4.50 -3.17
C LEU A 449 -30.68 5.58 -2.23
N PHE A 450 -29.94 6.67 -2.08
CA PHE A 450 -30.30 7.81 -1.25
C PHE A 450 -31.04 8.85 -2.09
N LEU A 451 -32.30 9.11 -1.73
CA LEU A 451 -33.20 10.07 -2.39
C LEU A 451 -33.45 11.27 -1.49
N GLY A 452 -33.78 12.41 -2.08
CA GLY A 452 -34.17 13.62 -1.33
C GLY A 452 -33.57 14.89 -1.92
N PRO A 453 -33.86 16.07 -1.36
CA PRO A 453 -33.41 17.34 -1.92
C PRO A 453 -31.89 17.55 -1.74
N SER A 454 -31.36 18.57 -2.38
CA SER A 454 -29.95 18.95 -2.25
C SER A 454 -29.61 19.42 -0.83
N GLY A 455 -28.41 19.08 -0.33
CA GLY A 455 -27.89 19.65 0.91
C GLY A 455 -28.42 19.05 2.22
N VAL A 456 -29.20 17.96 2.19
CA VAL A 456 -29.75 17.28 3.39
C VAL A 456 -28.84 16.23 4.02
N GLY A 457 -27.69 15.92 3.39
CA GLY A 457 -26.68 15.03 3.98
C GLY A 457 -26.45 13.67 3.29
N LYS A 458 -27.02 13.43 2.10
CA LYS A 458 -26.80 12.18 1.32
C LYS A 458 -25.32 11.82 1.16
N THR A 459 -24.52 12.75 0.63
CA THR A 459 -23.06 12.59 0.46
C THR A 459 -22.32 12.56 1.80
N GLU A 460 -22.82 13.27 2.82
CA GLU A 460 -22.20 13.31 4.14
C GLU A 460 -22.36 11.96 4.87
N MET A 461 -23.49 11.27 4.68
CA MET A 461 -23.70 9.91 5.17
C MET A 461 -22.68 8.94 4.58
N ALA A 462 -22.41 9.01 3.26
CA ALA A 462 -21.40 8.18 2.62
C ALA A 462 -19.99 8.42 3.19
N LYS A 463 -19.62 9.68 3.45
CA LYS A 463 -18.35 10.04 4.10
C LYS A 463 -18.28 9.56 5.55
N ALA A 464 -19.38 9.70 6.30
CA ALA A 464 -19.47 9.22 7.67
C ALA A 464 -19.27 7.69 7.73
N LEU A 465 -19.92 6.94 6.85
CA LEU A 465 -19.74 5.49 6.74
C LEU A 465 -18.29 5.12 6.38
N ALA A 466 -17.66 5.83 5.43
CA ALA A 466 -16.27 5.58 5.08
C ALA A 466 -15.35 5.76 6.31
N GLN A 467 -15.58 6.81 7.10
CA GLN A 467 -14.82 7.07 8.31
C GLN A 467 -15.04 6.02 9.41
N TYR A 468 -16.28 5.66 9.73
CA TYR A 468 -16.59 4.82 10.89
C TYR A 468 -16.55 3.31 10.59
N VAL A 469 -16.81 2.90 9.34
CA VAL A 469 -16.78 1.48 8.94
C VAL A 469 -15.40 1.09 8.42
N TYR A 470 -14.79 1.93 7.58
CA TYR A 470 -13.51 1.63 6.93
C TYR A 470 -12.32 2.37 7.56
N GLY A 471 -12.56 3.24 8.55
CA GLY A 471 -11.53 3.94 9.31
C GLY A 471 -10.95 5.19 8.64
N ASP A 472 -11.26 5.45 7.37
CA ASP A 472 -10.76 6.60 6.60
C ASP A 472 -11.81 7.10 5.60
N GLU A 473 -12.07 8.40 5.60
CA GLU A 473 -12.91 9.05 4.59
C GLU A 473 -12.37 8.87 3.16
N LYS A 474 -11.05 8.72 2.98
CA LYS A 474 -10.42 8.51 1.66
C LYS A 474 -10.71 7.14 1.05
N SER A 475 -11.27 6.22 1.83
CA SER A 475 -11.80 4.94 1.35
C SER A 475 -13.09 5.12 0.52
N LEU A 476 -13.66 6.34 0.51
CA LEU A 476 -14.75 6.72 -0.39
C LEU A 476 -14.20 7.04 -1.79
N VAL A 477 -14.55 6.21 -2.77
CA VAL A 477 -14.33 6.50 -4.19
C VAL A 477 -15.60 7.16 -4.73
N ARG A 478 -15.48 8.40 -5.22
CA ARG A 478 -16.63 9.18 -5.70
C ARG A 478 -16.60 9.30 -7.22
N PHE A 479 -17.72 9.00 -7.85
CA PHE A 479 -18.01 9.21 -9.26
C PHE A 479 -19.16 10.22 -9.39
N ASP A 480 -18.91 11.31 -10.12
CA ASP A 480 -19.94 12.29 -10.46
C ASP A 480 -20.64 11.85 -11.75
N MET A 481 -21.93 11.51 -11.66
CA MET A 481 -22.69 11.02 -12.83
C MET A 481 -23.00 12.11 -13.86
N SER A 482 -22.84 13.39 -13.52
CA SER A 482 -22.91 14.48 -14.49
C SER A 482 -21.78 14.42 -15.53
N GLU A 483 -20.66 13.75 -15.24
CA GLU A 483 -19.59 13.51 -16.23
C GLU A 483 -19.97 12.42 -17.26
N TYR A 484 -21.05 11.68 -17.02
CA TYR A 484 -21.49 10.53 -17.82
C TYR A 484 -22.86 10.75 -18.46
N MET A 485 -23.23 12.00 -18.71
CA MET A 485 -24.47 12.39 -19.41
C MET A 485 -24.50 11.92 -20.87
N GLU A 486 -23.34 11.85 -21.52
CA GLU A 486 -23.22 11.48 -22.93
C GLU A 486 -22.91 9.99 -23.12
N LYS A 487 -23.44 9.40 -24.18
CA LYS A 487 -23.23 7.98 -24.51
C LYS A 487 -21.75 7.60 -24.65
N HIS A 488 -20.91 8.48 -25.21
CA HIS A 488 -19.48 8.20 -25.36
C HIS A 488 -18.71 8.23 -24.03
N ALA A 489 -19.21 8.97 -23.03
CA ALA A 489 -18.60 9.00 -21.69
C ALA A 489 -18.82 7.69 -20.93
N VAL A 490 -19.91 6.96 -21.20
CA VAL A 490 -20.19 5.63 -20.62
C VAL A 490 -19.06 4.64 -20.89
N ALA A 491 -18.47 4.69 -22.09
CA ALA A 491 -17.33 3.85 -22.44
C ALA A 491 -16.12 4.09 -21.53
N LYS A 492 -15.95 5.28 -20.93
CA LYS A 492 -14.85 5.52 -19.98
C LYS A 492 -14.96 4.68 -18.71
N LEU A 493 -16.17 4.29 -18.29
CA LEU A 493 -16.36 3.45 -17.08
C LEU A 493 -15.83 2.03 -17.29
N ILE A 494 -16.03 1.45 -18.48
CA ILE A 494 -15.70 0.06 -18.84
C ILE A 494 -14.52 -0.07 -19.81
N GLY A 495 -13.94 1.05 -20.24
CA GLY A 495 -12.86 1.13 -21.24
C GLY A 495 -13.38 1.36 -22.65
N ALA A 496 -12.56 1.92 -23.53
CA ALA A 496 -12.94 2.05 -24.94
C ALA A 496 -13.18 0.65 -25.56
N PRO A 497 -14.02 0.52 -26.60
CA PRO A 497 -14.18 -0.74 -27.31
C PRO A 497 -12.93 -1.10 -28.14
N PRO A 498 -12.74 -2.38 -28.54
CA PRO A 498 -11.59 -2.81 -29.32
C PRO A 498 -11.40 -1.97 -30.61
N GLY A 499 -10.18 -1.47 -30.83
CA GLY A 499 -9.82 -0.69 -32.01
C GLY A 499 -9.88 0.85 -31.85
N TYR A 500 -10.26 1.36 -30.67
CA TYR A 500 -10.25 2.79 -30.36
C TYR A 500 -9.07 3.19 -29.46
N GLU A 501 -8.61 4.44 -29.56
CA GLU A 501 -7.57 4.99 -28.69
C GLU A 501 -8.01 4.93 -27.22
N GLY A 502 -7.14 4.42 -26.34
CA GLY A 502 -7.45 4.20 -24.92
C GLY A 502 -8.06 2.84 -24.57
N PHE A 503 -8.23 1.92 -25.54
CA PHE A 503 -8.69 0.54 -25.29
C PHE A 503 -7.91 -0.17 -24.17
N GLU A 504 -6.58 -0.02 -24.15
CA GLU A 504 -5.69 -0.71 -23.20
C GLU A 504 -5.67 -0.13 -21.79
N ALA A 505 -6.20 1.08 -21.60
CA ALA A 505 -6.27 1.69 -20.30
C ALA A 505 -7.24 0.95 -19.39
N GLY A 506 -8.18 0.15 -19.93
CA GLY A 506 -9.28 -0.43 -19.17
C GLY A 506 -10.31 0.62 -18.78
N GLY A 507 -11.27 0.22 -17.95
CA GLY A 507 -12.30 1.11 -17.44
C GLY A 507 -11.85 1.89 -16.21
N ILE A 508 -12.28 3.15 -16.08
CA ILE A 508 -12.03 3.94 -14.86
C ILE A 508 -12.64 3.23 -13.65
N LEU A 509 -13.84 2.66 -13.79
CA LEU A 509 -14.50 1.93 -12.72
C LEU A 509 -13.77 0.62 -12.40
N THR A 510 -13.45 -0.19 -13.41
CA THR A 510 -12.77 -1.48 -13.19
C THR A 510 -11.37 -1.30 -12.62
N ASN A 511 -10.60 -0.32 -13.09
CA ASN A 511 -9.29 0.00 -12.51
C ASN A 511 -9.39 0.49 -11.07
N SER A 512 -10.40 1.31 -10.76
CA SER A 512 -10.62 1.78 -9.38
C SER A 512 -10.93 0.63 -8.44
N VAL A 513 -11.73 -0.35 -8.88
CA VAL A 513 -12.04 -1.56 -8.09
C VAL A 513 -10.81 -2.46 -7.94
N ARG A 514 -9.96 -2.59 -8.97
CA ARG A 514 -8.71 -3.37 -8.84
C ARG A 514 -7.76 -2.76 -7.83
N SER A 515 -7.62 -1.44 -7.81
CA SER A 515 -6.77 -0.76 -6.83
C SER A 515 -7.39 -0.76 -5.43
N LYS A 516 -8.71 -0.63 -5.33
CA LYS A 516 -9.47 -0.61 -4.07
C LYS A 516 -10.66 -1.60 -4.09
N PRO A 517 -10.42 -2.91 -3.96
CA PRO A 517 -11.48 -3.92 -4.01
C PRO A 517 -12.36 -3.96 -2.75
N VAL A 518 -12.07 -3.12 -1.75
CA VAL A 518 -12.82 -2.98 -0.50
C VAL A 518 -13.02 -1.50 -0.23
N GLY A 519 -14.26 -1.07 0.02
CA GLY A 519 -14.56 0.33 0.35
C GLY A 519 -15.97 0.76 -0.02
N ILE A 520 -16.17 2.09 -0.12
CA ILE A 520 -17.45 2.69 -0.49
C ILE A 520 -17.32 3.35 -1.86
N TYR A 521 -18.20 2.98 -2.78
CA TYR A 521 -18.28 3.53 -4.12
C TYR A 521 -19.55 4.38 -4.22
N LEU A 522 -19.35 5.70 -4.25
CA LEU A 522 -20.41 6.69 -4.31
C LEU A 522 -20.62 7.15 -5.75
N PHE A 523 -21.82 6.93 -6.27
CA PHE A 523 -22.29 7.44 -7.55
C PHE A 523 -23.28 8.58 -7.29
N ASP A 524 -22.81 9.80 -7.48
CA ASP A 524 -23.55 11.02 -7.11
C ASP A 524 -24.38 11.52 -8.30
N GLU A 525 -25.61 12.00 -8.04
CA GLU A 525 -26.52 12.59 -9.04
C GLU A 525 -26.89 11.64 -10.19
N ILE A 526 -27.28 10.40 -9.88
CA ILE A 526 -27.56 9.37 -10.88
C ILE A 526 -28.66 9.76 -11.89
N GLU A 527 -29.55 10.71 -11.57
CA GLU A 527 -30.56 11.22 -12.50
C GLU A 527 -29.98 11.94 -13.71
N LYS A 528 -28.70 12.35 -13.65
CA LYS A 528 -28.00 13.00 -14.76
C LYS A 528 -27.32 12.00 -15.70
N ALA A 529 -27.10 10.76 -15.24
CA ALA A 529 -26.39 9.76 -16.03
C ALA A 529 -27.13 9.39 -17.32
N HIS A 530 -26.39 9.05 -18.37
CA HIS A 530 -26.96 8.43 -19.55
C HIS A 530 -27.62 7.07 -19.19
N PRO A 531 -28.78 6.71 -19.76
CA PRO A 531 -29.48 5.46 -19.43
C PRO A 531 -28.64 4.18 -19.57
N ASP A 532 -27.69 4.14 -20.51
CA ASP A 532 -26.79 2.99 -20.73
C ASP A 532 -25.88 2.70 -19.52
N VAL A 533 -25.64 3.68 -18.64
CA VAL A 533 -24.89 3.49 -17.40
C VAL A 533 -25.58 2.45 -16.50
N PHE A 534 -26.91 2.44 -16.45
CA PHE A 534 -27.65 1.52 -15.59
C PHE A 534 -27.58 0.07 -16.04
N ASN A 535 -27.34 -0.18 -17.33
CA ASN A 535 -27.13 -1.55 -17.81
C ASN A 535 -25.86 -2.17 -17.21
N ILE A 536 -24.82 -1.35 -16.99
CA ILE A 536 -23.59 -1.78 -16.31
C ILE A 536 -23.90 -2.09 -14.85
N PHE A 537 -24.66 -1.23 -14.17
CA PHE A 537 -25.02 -1.43 -12.77
C PHE A 537 -25.96 -2.61 -12.52
N LEU A 538 -26.79 -3.00 -13.48
CA LEU A 538 -27.60 -4.22 -13.35
C LEU A 538 -26.73 -5.45 -13.09
N GLN A 539 -25.63 -5.59 -13.85
CA GLN A 539 -24.68 -6.69 -13.68
C GLN A 539 -23.93 -6.59 -12.34
N ILE A 540 -23.48 -5.39 -11.98
CA ILE A 540 -22.76 -5.17 -10.72
C ILE A 540 -23.66 -5.51 -9.52
N LEU A 541 -24.88 -4.98 -9.51
CA LEU A 541 -25.83 -5.14 -8.40
C LEU A 541 -26.42 -6.56 -8.32
N SER A 542 -26.34 -7.36 -9.39
CA SER A 542 -26.80 -8.76 -9.37
C SER A 542 -25.68 -9.74 -9.04
N ASP A 543 -24.57 -9.68 -9.78
CA ASP A 543 -23.55 -10.73 -9.78
C ASP A 543 -22.31 -10.32 -9.00
N GLY A 544 -22.24 -9.06 -8.54
CA GLY A 544 -21.07 -8.52 -7.87
C GLY A 544 -19.87 -8.42 -8.81
N ARG A 545 -20.06 -8.46 -10.13
CA ARG A 545 -18.96 -8.55 -11.10
C ARG A 545 -19.15 -7.60 -12.26
N LEU A 546 -18.03 -7.11 -12.80
CA LEU A 546 -17.99 -6.34 -14.03
C LEU A 546 -16.81 -6.77 -14.89
N THR A 547 -17.05 -6.99 -16.17
CA THR A 547 -15.99 -7.28 -17.14
C THR A 547 -15.78 -6.06 -18.03
N ASP A 548 -14.54 -5.59 -18.13
CA ASP A 548 -14.17 -4.48 -19.02
C ASP A 548 -14.05 -4.93 -20.48
N ASN A 549 -13.90 -3.96 -21.39
CA ASN A 549 -13.78 -4.24 -22.83
C ASN A 549 -12.47 -4.96 -23.22
N VAL A 550 -11.48 -5.03 -22.32
CA VAL A 550 -10.24 -5.80 -22.50
C VAL A 550 -10.43 -7.27 -22.10
N GLY A 551 -11.56 -7.60 -21.45
CA GLY A 551 -11.88 -8.94 -20.96
C GLY A 551 -11.44 -9.18 -19.52
N ARG A 552 -11.12 -8.12 -18.77
CA ARG A 552 -10.74 -8.22 -17.34
C ARG A 552 -11.99 -8.14 -16.47
N THR A 553 -12.18 -9.12 -15.61
CA THR A 553 -13.30 -9.15 -14.65
C THR A 553 -12.85 -8.67 -13.28
N VAL A 554 -13.64 -7.78 -12.67
CA VAL A 554 -13.46 -7.28 -11.30
C VAL A 554 -14.61 -7.71 -10.41
N ASP A 555 -14.34 -7.78 -9.11
CA ASP A 555 -15.26 -8.25 -8.07
C ASP A 555 -15.67 -7.07 -7.15
N PHE A 556 -16.96 -6.99 -6.85
CA PHE A 556 -17.60 -5.99 -6.00
C PHE A 556 -18.12 -6.58 -4.68
N SER A 557 -17.90 -7.86 -4.40
CA SER A 557 -18.48 -8.56 -3.23
C SER A 557 -18.14 -7.88 -1.89
N ASP A 558 -17.00 -7.19 -1.78
CA ASP A 558 -16.59 -6.45 -0.56
C ASP A 558 -16.82 -4.92 -0.66
N ILE A 559 -17.54 -4.45 -1.67
CA ILE A 559 -17.80 -3.04 -1.95
C ILE A 559 -19.20 -2.64 -1.51
N MET A 560 -19.31 -1.53 -0.79
CA MET A 560 -20.58 -0.86 -0.54
C MET A 560 -20.85 0.15 -1.65
N ILE A 561 -21.94 -0.04 -2.39
CA ILE A 561 -22.39 0.88 -3.43
C ILE A 561 -23.41 1.85 -2.84
N ILE A 562 -23.16 3.14 -2.98
CA ILE A 562 -24.12 4.19 -2.61
C ILE A 562 -24.41 5.02 -3.85
N MET A 563 -25.68 5.07 -4.24
CA MET A 563 -26.18 5.96 -5.28
C MET A 563 -26.94 7.11 -4.63
N THR A 564 -26.76 8.34 -5.12
CA THR A 564 -27.58 9.49 -4.68
C THR A 564 -28.39 10.01 -5.85
N SER A 565 -29.60 10.47 -5.57
CA SER A 565 -30.41 11.20 -6.53
C SER A 565 -31.21 12.32 -5.90
N ASN A 566 -31.46 13.36 -6.68
CA ASN A 566 -32.35 14.48 -6.33
C ASN A 566 -33.77 14.33 -6.90
N ILE A 567 -34.14 13.15 -7.43
CA ILE A 567 -35.53 12.85 -7.83
C ILE A 567 -36.48 13.11 -6.65
N GLY A 568 -37.63 13.71 -6.96
CA GLY A 568 -38.62 14.11 -5.98
C GLY A 568 -38.29 15.40 -5.22
N GLN A 569 -37.18 16.09 -5.54
CA GLN A 569 -36.80 17.34 -4.86
C GLN A 569 -37.93 18.38 -4.87
N ALA A 570 -38.69 18.51 -5.97
CA ALA A 570 -39.79 19.48 -6.04
C ALA A 570 -40.86 19.24 -4.95
N TYR A 571 -41.19 17.98 -4.66
CA TYR A 571 -42.16 17.62 -3.62
C TYR A 571 -41.62 17.89 -2.21
N TYR A 572 -40.31 17.68 -2.01
CA TYR A 572 -39.61 18.06 -0.78
C TYR A 572 -39.26 19.56 -0.70
N LEU A 573 -39.70 20.40 -1.63
CA LEU A 573 -39.58 21.86 -1.50
C LEU A 573 -40.94 22.53 -1.37
N ASP A 574 -42.02 21.83 -1.69
CA ASP A 574 -43.38 22.33 -1.57
C ASP A 574 -43.78 22.48 -0.08
N PRO A 575 -44.05 23.69 0.43
CA PRO A 575 -44.42 23.89 1.83
C PRO A 575 -45.81 23.33 2.18
N GLU A 576 -46.66 23.01 1.20
CA GLU A 576 -48.00 22.48 1.43
C GLU A 576 -48.00 20.95 1.64
N LEU A 577 -46.92 20.27 1.26
CA LEU A 577 -46.78 18.82 1.41
C LEU A 577 -46.09 18.46 2.74
N SER A 578 -46.64 17.48 3.43
CA SER A 578 -45.93 16.77 4.51
C SER A 578 -44.76 15.97 3.93
N ASP A 579 -43.75 15.68 4.76
CA ASP A 579 -42.62 14.86 4.33
C ASP A 579 -43.06 13.45 3.90
N GLU A 580 -44.11 12.90 4.52
CA GLU A 580 -44.68 11.61 4.14
C GLU A 580 -45.32 11.66 2.75
N ALA A 581 -46.13 12.69 2.46
CA ALA A 581 -46.74 12.86 1.14
C ALA A 581 -45.69 13.14 0.06
N ALA A 582 -44.67 13.95 0.38
CA ALA A 582 -43.55 14.21 -0.51
C ALA A 582 -42.75 12.92 -0.80
N CYS A 583 -42.60 12.04 0.19
CA CYS A 583 -41.97 10.74 0.03
C CYS A 583 -42.74 9.86 -0.95
N GLU A 584 -44.06 9.71 -0.78
CA GLU A 584 -44.90 8.92 -1.70
C GLU A 584 -44.81 9.42 -3.15
N LEU A 585 -44.87 10.74 -3.35
CA LEU A 585 -44.74 11.35 -4.68
C LEU A 585 -43.35 11.15 -5.27
N ALA A 586 -42.29 11.28 -4.47
CA ALA A 586 -40.92 11.01 -4.89
C ALA A 586 -40.72 9.53 -5.28
N THR A 587 -41.31 8.59 -4.53
CA THR A 587 -41.29 7.16 -4.88
C THR A 587 -42.02 6.88 -6.19
N ASN A 588 -43.15 7.56 -6.44
CA ASN A 588 -43.88 7.44 -7.71
C ASN A 588 -43.06 7.99 -8.89
N GLU A 589 -42.42 9.16 -8.74
CA GLU A 589 -41.52 9.71 -9.74
C GLU A 589 -40.36 8.75 -10.03
N LEU A 590 -39.71 8.23 -8.99
CA LEU A 590 -38.63 7.24 -9.11
C LEU A 590 -39.05 6.01 -9.92
N ASN A 591 -40.23 5.46 -9.64
CA ASN A 591 -40.79 4.30 -10.35
C ASN A 591 -41.07 4.60 -11.83
N ASN A 592 -41.34 5.86 -12.18
CA ASN A 592 -41.54 6.30 -13.56
C ASN A 592 -40.21 6.57 -14.28
N THR A 593 -39.19 7.05 -13.57
CA THR A 593 -37.87 7.37 -14.13
C THR A 593 -37.01 6.13 -14.36
N TYR A 594 -37.01 5.18 -13.41
CA TYR A 594 -36.16 4.00 -13.47
C TYR A 594 -36.96 2.71 -13.60
N ARG A 595 -36.38 1.74 -14.32
CA ARG A 595 -36.97 0.41 -14.47
C ARG A 595 -37.02 -0.30 -13.13
N SER A 596 -38.12 -1.01 -12.88
CA SER A 596 -38.29 -1.84 -11.67
C SER A 596 -37.15 -2.84 -11.47
N GLU A 597 -36.54 -3.32 -12.57
CA GLU A 597 -35.38 -4.22 -12.51
C GLU A 597 -34.21 -3.63 -11.73
N LEU A 598 -33.88 -2.36 -11.95
CA LEU A 598 -32.81 -1.66 -11.23
C LEU A 598 -33.21 -1.43 -9.76
N LEU A 599 -34.42 -0.91 -9.54
CA LEU A 599 -34.91 -0.56 -8.21
C LEU A 599 -35.00 -1.77 -7.27
N ASN A 600 -35.37 -2.93 -7.79
CA ASN A 600 -35.48 -4.16 -7.02
C ASN A 600 -34.11 -4.70 -6.54
N ARG A 601 -32.99 -4.25 -7.14
CA ARG A 601 -31.64 -4.65 -6.70
C ARG A 601 -31.21 -3.97 -5.40
N PHE A 602 -31.91 -2.94 -4.94
CA PHE A 602 -31.67 -2.31 -3.64
C PHE A 602 -32.42 -3.06 -2.52
N ASN A 603 -32.10 -4.34 -2.34
CA ASN A 603 -32.71 -5.25 -1.36
C ASN A 603 -34.25 -5.22 -1.37
N GLY A 604 -34.86 -5.51 -2.53
CA GLY A 604 -36.33 -5.48 -2.64
C GLY A 604 -36.95 -4.09 -2.46
N ARG A 605 -36.15 -3.02 -2.63
CA ARG A 605 -36.45 -1.59 -2.42
C ARG A 605 -36.31 -1.10 -0.97
N GLU A 606 -36.00 -1.96 -0.01
CA GLU A 606 -35.78 -1.57 1.40
C GLU A 606 -34.56 -0.66 1.58
N ASN A 607 -33.58 -0.74 0.67
CA ASN A 607 -32.39 0.12 0.70
C ASN A 607 -32.54 1.40 -0.15
N ILE A 608 -33.77 1.75 -0.54
CA ILE A 608 -34.11 3.05 -1.12
C ILE A 608 -34.51 3.99 0.02
N LEU A 609 -33.59 4.86 0.44
CA LEU A 609 -33.72 5.67 1.65
C LEU A 609 -34.03 7.12 1.31
N HIS A 610 -35.14 7.63 1.83
CA HIS A 610 -35.63 8.98 1.59
C HIS A 610 -35.15 9.95 2.68
N PHE A 611 -34.22 10.83 2.32
CA PHE A 611 -33.72 11.91 3.17
C PHE A 611 -34.72 13.06 3.19
N LYS A 612 -35.17 13.40 4.40
CA LYS A 612 -36.15 14.46 4.64
C LYS A 612 -35.51 15.84 4.67
N ARG A 613 -36.34 16.89 4.64
CA ARG A 613 -35.89 18.27 4.83
C ARG A 613 -35.29 18.43 6.24
N LEU A 614 -34.31 19.31 6.36
CA LEU A 614 -33.70 19.59 7.66
C LEU A 614 -34.52 20.67 8.39
N PRO A 615 -35.03 20.41 9.60
CA PRO A 615 -35.66 21.43 10.42
C PRO A 615 -34.62 22.45 10.90
N MET A 616 -35.06 23.66 11.23
CA MET A 616 -34.15 24.74 11.63
C MET A 616 -33.26 24.35 12.82
N GLU A 617 -33.81 23.65 13.81
CA GLU A 617 -33.07 23.15 14.98
C GLU A 617 -31.87 22.29 14.58
N VAL A 618 -32.01 21.47 13.53
CA VAL A 618 -30.94 20.64 12.98
C VAL A 618 -29.90 21.48 12.24
N ILE A 619 -30.32 22.53 11.52
CA ILE A 619 -29.39 23.48 10.88
C ILE A 619 -28.52 24.16 11.95
N GLU A 620 -29.11 24.59 13.07
CA GLU A 620 -28.35 25.18 14.17
C GLU A 620 -27.33 24.19 14.76
N GLN A 621 -27.69 22.91 14.92
CA GLN A 621 -26.76 21.87 15.36
C GLN A 621 -25.59 21.68 14.39
N ILE A 622 -25.84 21.71 13.08
CA ILE A 622 -24.79 21.64 12.04
C ILE A 622 -23.79 22.79 12.19
N ILE A 623 -24.29 23.99 12.46
CA ILE A 623 -23.46 25.18 12.68
C ILE A 623 -22.66 25.09 13.98
N ARG A 624 -23.28 24.68 15.08
CA ARG A 624 -22.58 24.44 16.35
C ARG A 624 -21.43 23.46 16.19
N ARG A 625 -21.65 22.36 15.45
CA ARG A 625 -20.59 21.40 15.13
C ARG A 625 -19.44 22.04 14.35
N GLU A 626 -19.72 22.92 13.39
CA GLU A 626 -18.65 23.59 12.63
C GLU A 626 -17.83 24.55 13.50
N ILE A 627 -18.46 25.23 14.46
CA ILE A 627 -17.78 26.06 15.47
C ILE A 627 -16.89 25.19 16.36
N VAL A 628 -17.38 24.03 16.82
CA VAL A 628 -16.56 23.07 17.59
C VAL A 628 -15.34 22.62 16.79
N LYS A 629 -15.49 22.31 15.49
CA LYS A 629 -14.35 21.96 14.62
C LYS A 629 -13.35 23.10 14.48
N LEU A 630 -13.81 24.36 14.39
CA LEU A 630 -12.92 25.52 14.40
C LEU A 630 -12.16 25.60 15.73
N ASN A 631 -12.86 25.45 16.86
CA ASN A 631 -12.24 25.46 18.18
C ASN A 631 -11.17 24.37 18.33
N GLN A 632 -11.44 23.13 17.91
CA GLN A 632 -10.45 22.06 17.93
C GLN A 632 -9.19 22.39 17.13
N ALA A 633 -9.32 23.12 16.01
CA ALA A 633 -8.19 23.49 15.18
C ALA A 633 -7.33 24.61 15.78
N TYR A 634 -7.92 25.54 16.55
CA TYR A 634 -7.23 26.71 17.10
C TYR A 634 -6.88 26.57 18.59
N GLN A 635 -7.50 25.65 19.33
CA GLN A 635 -7.22 25.34 20.73
C GLN A 635 -5.74 25.01 21.01
N PRO A 636 -5.04 24.19 20.20
CA PRO A 636 -3.60 23.94 20.40
C PRO A 636 -2.72 25.18 20.31
N ARG A 637 -3.23 26.26 19.72
CA ARG A 637 -2.55 27.57 19.64
C ARG A 637 -2.97 28.53 20.76
N GLY A 638 -3.81 28.09 21.70
CA GLY A 638 -4.28 28.89 22.84
C GLY A 638 -5.45 29.84 22.52
N TYR A 639 -6.18 29.60 21.42
CA TYR A 639 -7.35 30.40 21.05
C TYR A 639 -8.65 29.63 21.21
N THR A 640 -9.66 30.30 21.73
CA THR A 640 -11.05 29.80 21.80
C THR A 640 -11.98 30.76 21.06
N ILE A 641 -13.01 30.22 20.42
CA ILE A 641 -14.02 30.94 19.66
C ILE A 641 -15.37 30.68 20.32
N GLU A 642 -16.01 31.76 20.78
CA GLU A 642 -17.32 31.73 21.40
C GLU A 642 -18.32 32.48 20.54
N ILE A 643 -19.48 31.86 20.31
CA ILE A 643 -20.59 32.47 19.58
C ILE A 643 -21.83 32.23 20.42
N GLN A 644 -22.59 33.30 20.70
CA GLN A 644 -23.83 33.19 21.46
C GLN A 644 -24.90 32.44 20.66
N ASP A 645 -25.71 31.64 21.35
CA ASP A 645 -26.80 30.86 20.75
C ASP A 645 -27.79 31.72 19.95
N SER A 646 -28.14 32.90 20.46
CA SER A 646 -28.98 33.87 19.77
C SER A 646 -28.41 34.30 18.42
N CYS A 647 -27.07 34.43 18.32
CA CYS A 647 -26.39 34.77 17.07
C CYS A 647 -26.42 33.61 16.07
N ILE A 648 -26.29 32.37 16.55
CA ILE A 648 -26.40 31.17 15.72
C ILE A 648 -27.80 31.06 15.14
N SER A 649 -28.84 31.21 15.97
CA SER A 649 -30.22 31.18 15.51
C SER A 649 -30.52 32.28 14.51
N ALA A 650 -30.09 33.52 14.78
CA ALA A 650 -30.26 34.65 13.86
C ALA A 650 -29.58 34.41 12.51
N PHE A 651 -28.33 33.93 12.52
CA PHE A 651 -27.58 33.58 11.32
C PHE A 651 -28.28 32.48 10.51
N CYS A 652 -28.77 31.43 11.16
CA CYS A 652 -29.45 30.32 10.48
C CYS A 652 -30.77 30.78 9.87
N HIS A 653 -31.57 31.59 10.56
CA HIS A 653 -32.84 32.13 10.03
C HIS A 653 -32.67 32.97 8.77
N GLU A 654 -31.58 33.72 8.71
CA GLU A 654 -31.33 34.64 7.60
C GLU A 654 -30.70 33.95 6.38
N HIS A 655 -29.79 33.00 6.60
CA HIS A 655 -29.00 32.41 5.53
C HIS A 655 -29.45 31.01 5.09
N TYR A 656 -30.34 30.35 5.85
CA TYR A 656 -30.86 29.04 5.46
C TYR A 656 -31.85 29.18 4.30
N ASP A 657 -31.54 28.50 3.21
CA ASP A 657 -32.39 28.37 2.04
C ASP A 657 -32.79 26.90 1.88
N ILE A 658 -34.09 26.62 1.93
CA ILE A 658 -34.65 25.26 1.81
C ILE A 658 -34.24 24.62 0.47
N ILE A 659 -34.09 25.41 -0.60
CA ILE A 659 -33.69 24.93 -1.94
C ILE A 659 -32.25 24.44 -1.95
N ARG A 660 -31.36 25.11 -1.22
CA ARG A 660 -29.93 24.78 -1.14
C ARG A 660 -29.60 23.85 0.04
N GLY A 661 -30.53 23.69 0.99
CA GLY A 661 -30.32 22.95 2.23
C GLY A 661 -29.22 23.60 3.08
N ALA A 662 -28.51 22.78 3.88
CA ALA A 662 -27.38 23.27 4.68
C ALA A 662 -26.13 23.63 3.84
N ARG A 663 -26.21 23.52 2.50
CA ARG A 663 -25.08 23.71 1.58
C ARG A 663 -24.68 25.19 1.56
N GLY A 664 -23.46 25.48 2.00
CA GLY A 664 -22.88 26.84 1.97
C GLY A 664 -22.79 27.52 3.35
N LEU A 665 -23.64 27.17 4.32
CA LEU A 665 -23.59 27.78 5.66
C LEU A 665 -22.25 27.54 6.39
N PRO A 666 -21.68 26.32 6.40
CA PRO A 666 -20.35 26.10 6.99
C PRO A 666 -19.24 26.88 6.27
N GLY A 667 -19.37 27.05 4.95
CA GLY A 667 -18.46 27.85 4.14
C GLY A 667 -18.53 29.33 4.49
N TYR A 668 -19.74 29.85 4.71
CA TYR A 668 -19.97 31.22 5.13
C TYR A 668 -19.29 31.53 6.47
N ILE A 669 -19.43 30.65 7.46
CA ILE A 669 -18.72 30.78 8.74
C ILE A 669 -17.21 30.80 8.55
N LYS A 670 -16.67 29.91 7.72
CA LYS A 670 -15.22 29.90 7.43
C LYS A 670 -14.76 31.19 6.77
N THR A 671 -15.49 31.70 5.78
CA THR A 671 -15.12 32.90 5.04
C THR A 671 -15.22 34.16 5.89
N ASN A 672 -16.19 34.25 6.80
CA ASN A 672 -16.39 35.44 7.61
C ASN A 672 -15.65 35.42 8.94
N ILE A 673 -15.45 34.26 9.59
CA ILE A 673 -14.81 34.20 10.92
C ILE A 673 -13.30 33.97 10.82
N ARG A 674 -12.83 33.06 9.95
CA ARG A 674 -11.39 32.70 9.91
C ARG A 674 -10.45 33.86 9.57
N PRO A 675 -10.76 34.77 8.62
CA PRO A 675 -9.84 35.84 8.28
C PRO A 675 -9.51 36.74 9.48
N PHE A 676 -10.47 37.05 10.35
CA PHE A 676 -10.22 37.83 11.56
C PHE A 676 -9.24 37.13 12.50
N ILE A 677 -9.44 35.84 12.74
CA ILE A 677 -8.56 35.03 13.60
C ILE A 677 -7.15 34.97 13.01
N VAL A 678 -7.03 34.66 11.71
CA VAL A 678 -5.73 34.54 11.04
C VAL A 678 -5.00 35.88 11.02
N ASN A 679 -5.68 36.98 10.69
CA ASN A 679 -5.08 38.30 10.71
C ASN A 679 -4.61 38.70 12.11
N HIS A 680 -5.38 38.39 13.15
CA HIS A 680 -4.97 38.63 14.53
C HIS A 680 -3.74 37.80 14.92
N ILE A 681 -3.70 36.51 14.56
CA ILE A 681 -2.53 35.64 14.80
C ILE A 681 -1.28 36.18 14.09
N LEU A 682 -1.42 36.68 12.86
CA LEU A 682 -0.31 37.24 12.09
C LEU A 682 0.20 38.56 12.70
N GLN A 683 -0.70 39.38 13.25
CA GLN A 683 -0.35 40.64 13.89
C GLN A 683 0.21 40.44 15.31
N ASN A 684 -0.30 39.45 16.06
CA ASN A 684 0.01 39.19 17.47
C ASN A 684 0.31 37.69 17.70
N PRO A 685 1.47 37.17 17.26
CA PRO A 685 1.77 35.74 17.24
C PRO A 685 1.93 35.09 18.63
N HIS A 686 2.02 35.88 19.70
CA HIS A 686 2.19 35.40 21.08
C HIS A 686 0.92 35.52 21.94
N ASP A 687 -0.16 36.09 21.41
CA ASP A 687 -1.39 36.28 22.18
C ASP A 687 -2.14 34.95 22.31
N GLN A 688 -2.79 34.76 23.46
CA GLN A 688 -3.71 33.67 23.74
C GLN A 688 -4.98 34.27 24.34
N GLY A 689 -6.14 33.70 24.05
CA GLY A 689 -7.39 34.32 24.47
C GLY A 689 -8.63 33.81 23.74
N THR A 690 -9.73 34.52 23.95
CA THR A 690 -11.05 34.16 23.43
C THR A 690 -11.53 35.18 22.41
N PHE A 691 -11.89 34.71 21.23
CA PHE A 691 -12.63 35.46 20.23
C PHE A 691 -14.13 35.30 20.50
N THR A 692 -14.83 36.42 20.70
CA THR A 692 -16.30 36.44 20.76
C THR A 692 -16.85 36.93 19.44
N ALA A 693 -17.64 36.10 18.76
CA ALA A 693 -18.33 36.46 17.53
C ALA A 693 -19.79 36.83 17.81
N VAL A 694 -20.20 38.02 17.36
CA VAL A 694 -21.60 38.49 17.43
C VAL A 694 -22.12 38.65 16.01
N TYR A 695 -23.27 38.03 15.72
CA TYR A 695 -23.88 38.14 14.40
C TYR A 695 -24.69 39.44 14.29
N ASN A 696 -24.34 40.29 13.33
CA ASN A 696 -24.99 41.57 13.10
C ASN A 696 -25.95 41.46 11.90
N GLN A 697 -27.25 41.53 12.18
CA GLN A 697 -28.33 41.42 11.18
C GLN A 697 -28.37 42.60 10.20
N GLN A 698 -27.78 43.76 10.54
CA GLN A 698 -27.80 44.93 9.65
C GLN A 698 -26.70 44.87 8.59
N THR A 699 -25.54 44.35 8.96
CA THR A 699 -24.37 44.24 8.07
C THR A 699 -24.26 42.86 7.43
N HIS A 700 -25.10 41.90 7.87
CA HIS A 700 -25.03 40.49 7.51
C HIS A 700 -23.60 39.96 7.67
N SER A 701 -22.99 40.21 8.83
CA SER A 701 -21.61 39.83 9.11
C SER A 701 -21.39 39.47 10.59
N PHE A 702 -20.33 38.72 10.87
CA PHE A 702 -19.89 38.48 12.24
C PHE A 702 -18.92 39.58 12.68
N ASP A 703 -19.29 40.32 13.71
CA ASP A 703 -18.42 41.24 14.41
C ASP A 703 -17.59 40.47 15.44
N MET A 704 -16.27 40.52 15.31
CA MET A 704 -15.33 39.73 16.12
C MET A 704 -14.62 40.63 17.13
N THR A 705 -14.67 40.25 18.40
CA THR A 705 -13.89 40.88 19.47
C THR A 705 -12.92 39.88 20.09
N PHE A 706 -11.73 40.32 20.48
CA PHE A 706 -10.73 39.45 21.10
C PHE A 706 -10.46 39.90 22.54
N ALA A 707 -10.59 38.96 23.47
CA ALA A 707 -10.20 39.13 24.86
C ALA A 707 -8.96 38.27 25.12
N LYS A 708 -7.86 38.92 25.51
CA LYS A 708 -6.63 38.23 25.88
C LYS A 708 -6.81 37.55 27.24
N ASN A 709 -6.33 36.31 27.37
CA ASN A 709 -6.30 35.58 28.64
C ASN A 709 -5.23 36.11 29.59
#